data_AF-A0A8D8VY83-F1
#
_entry.id   AF-A0A8D8VY83-F1
#
_cell.length_a   1.000
_cell.length_b   1.000
_cell.length_c   1.000
_cell.angle_alpha   90.00
_cell.angle_beta   90.00
_cell.angle_gamma   90.00
#
_symmetry.space_group_name_H-M   'P 1'
#
loop_
_entity.id
_entity.type
_entity.pdbx_description
1 polymer ?
#
loop_
_entity_poly.entity_id
_entity_poly.type
_entity_poly.pdbx_seq_one_letter_code
_entity_poly.pdbx_strand_id
1 'polypeptide(L)'
;MSNESFTATLGGITITTGNSTGNGTGPDIHLDSNFAYLMFALIIAMIWVLYIVYYNSRVVGYIITRLLTRFYVKKGYLSIGSFTVCAVSGKIMFRDIVYITDDYTVRIQDGWVIFRWWRAYIPKDVSEDLSHSDTRLSVMLNGYELHVYNRCKVYSRLEKVFGLDSVIIPPNEMEPEDKSVDKGEPPSLGKSWRDLIPVIKVDVSSGRVVFGNRLVPTTLSINVEEAHFMYSTKPAASKLDHFMHFVKCKAENFKVILAPSPKYTGQSDEPPRYMGAGFVVLSSNNMDLYFYMDEPGIVPEEPHMLELANGEMVESAAPMWGVDIKCGKGTDFSYGPWADRQREHLFKFFFPQDCQTLVPTPAPQPGETRSVQSFDVRLSTLHESTIDLLFSKNKETNAVHVNVGQGSYLEMTLPWIVGSDGYTTKVTGQLLHFEATTSLTFRSLVESETLEFAIRSHYPLRWNDHQEWLLNLTGCKASGYFIYAHKDFFQDMINDWSTKSKPDLLHFVPYTWRLTVLLKEFELITLANESNWIDCSSQHQENSHIAICGDLFDFSFDLPFDDFLPLTLPLRFWIQGESVDLALFLPEVYSSRLVVESLDRHAKLQARDGTILHPRPQDNQRKWRNICRRSGGWIDCWSIPIAAISINWIYHPMPAYGPPPQADITTPEKEEILLSPMRIPRQRKPTGFTWPQDGCPKFDPTTLPPDKVSLELEIGPSVMYLYGSWLRNFYHLKESIFGEDQQFTDMNSTTTPRDNLNAATAATATTNTKQTSVATAGLDLDASCDDDDVSVKKEFDPRVYRPLDVVVSITMHDIQAHLMKNCTDNDPACPVILIERFGFEMKKGYKETQLQLLLSPAILITTDRVLNRMSKDKHLQQGHMMLSGLQIRGHAMFSDCGRSLDQETLEYAWQLEIQLGKLSGKLTSPQLYHVITGLETLVLTITDPESRLQAPRLPPECHHGVPPLQCPESDVDGKYRCPSGDDIKYRMTRVCIDAIDLYLIESGTALNLWASPLRLATCNLHGNHVKAGVTAVLPAVKLRQLICAGQQQASSTAGVGVANNNTSVGGGGGGGGGGRGRRKKGLVGLCLIGSRKGPP
;
A
#
# COMPACT_ATOMS: atom_id res chain seq x y z
N MET A 1 52.21 -30.58 19.18
CA MET A 1 53.09 -30.29 20.33
C MET A 1 52.27 -30.43 21.61
N SER A 2 52.94 -30.59 22.77
CA SER A 2 52.43 -31.13 24.05
C SER A 2 51.89 -32.57 23.97
N ASN A 3 52.57 -33.47 24.67
CA ASN A 3 52.18 -34.87 24.84
C ASN A 3 51.14 -34.98 25.96
N GLU A 4 50.06 -35.74 25.74
CA GLU A 4 49.30 -36.36 26.84
C GLU A 4 49.23 -37.88 26.60
N SER A 5 49.59 -38.63 27.63
CA SER A 5 49.73 -40.09 27.58
C SER A 5 48.47 -40.79 28.09
N PHE A 6 47.70 -41.42 27.20
CA PHE A 6 46.65 -42.36 27.60
C PHE A 6 47.20 -43.80 27.63
N THR A 7 47.50 -44.27 28.84
CA THR A 7 47.79 -45.69 29.11
C THR A 7 46.48 -46.48 29.24
N ALA A 8 46.22 -47.39 28.32
CA ALA A 8 45.18 -48.42 28.47
C ALA A 8 45.84 -49.79 28.72
N THR A 9 45.64 -50.33 29.92
CA THR A 9 46.21 -51.62 30.35
C THR A 9 45.29 -52.78 29.96
N LEU A 10 45.76 -53.65 29.06
CA LEU A 10 45.10 -54.91 28.71
C LEU A 10 46.17 -55.96 28.38
N GLY A 11 46.35 -56.95 29.26
CA GLY A 11 47.38 -57.99 29.13
C GLY A 11 48.77 -57.52 29.61
N GLY A 12 49.19 -57.96 30.79
CA GLY A 12 50.41 -57.44 31.43
C GLY A 12 51.71 -57.95 30.81
N ILE A 13 52.51 -57.04 30.25
CA ILE A 13 53.97 -57.14 30.18
C ILE A 13 54.55 -55.78 30.59
N THR A 14 55.10 -55.70 31.79
CA THR A 14 55.83 -54.52 32.28
C THR A 14 57.27 -54.58 31.79
N ILE A 15 57.65 -53.74 30.82
CA ILE A 15 59.05 -53.61 30.39
C ILE A 15 59.72 -52.50 31.22
N THR A 16 60.38 -52.90 32.30
CA THR A 16 61.29 -52.02 33.06
C THR A 16 62.61 -51.85 32.31
N THR A 17 62.84 -50.67 31.74
CA THR A 17 64.14 -50.30 31.15
C THR A 17 65.17 -50.00 32.25
N GLY A 18 65.73 -51.05 32.84
CA GLY A 18 66.88 -50.98 33.74
C GLY A 18 68.19 -51.07 32.95
N ASN A 19 69.01 -50.03 33.01
CA ASN A 19 70.24 -49.93 32.22
C ASN A 19 71.48 -50.32 33.06
N SER A 20 71.91 -51.59 33.01
CA SER A 20 73.21 -51.99 33.55
C SER A 20 73.74 -53.31 32.95
N THR A 21 74.83 -53.16 32.20
CA THR A 21 75.89 -54.15 31.88
C THR A 21 75.88 -55.49 32.63
N GLY A 22 75.80 -56.60 31.90
CA GLY A 22 76.12 -57.93 32.41
C GLY A 22 75.91 -59.03 31.37
N ASN A 23 76.97 -59.78 31.02
CA ASN A 23 76.87 -60.94 30.14
C ASN A 23 75.96 -62.01 30.77
N GLY A 24 74.85 -62.34 30.10
CA GLY A 24 73.95 -63.42 30.49
C GLY A 24 73.20 -63.94 29.26
N THR A 25 73.34 -65.23 29.00
CA THR A 25 72.71 -65.94 27.88
C THR A 25 71.18 -65.88 27.98
N GLY A 26 70.52 -65.19 27.05
CA GLY A 26 69.11 -65.46 26.75
C GLY A 26 68.98 -66.79 25.99
N PRO A 27 67.86 -67.53 26.11
CA PRO A 27 67.69 -68.76 25.35
C PRO A 27 67.52 -68.45 23.87
N ASP A 28 68.31 -69.12 23.01
CA ASP A 28 68.07 -69.11 21.57
C ASP A 28 66.69 -69.71 21.28
N ILE A 29 65.75 -68.86 20.88
CA ILE A 29 64.43 -69.30 20.40
C ILE A 29 64.64 -69.91 19.01
N HIS A 30 65.02 -71.19 18.97
CA HIS A 30 64.96 -71.98 17.75
C HIS A 30 63.54 -71.90 17.18
N LEU A 31 63.40 -71.40 15.94
CA LEU A 31 62.14 -71.43 15.20
C LEU A 31 61.80 -72.88 14.85
N ASP A 32 61.16 -73.58 15.80
CA ASP A 32 60.47 -74.82 15.53
C ASP A 32 59.26 -74.55 14.63
N SER A 33 58.93 -75.49 13.74
CA SER A 33 57.89 -75.30 12.71
C SER A 33 56.53 -74.95 13.33
N ASN A 34 56.20 -75.53 14.48
CA ASN A 34 54.96 -75.22 15.21
C ASN A 34 54.90 -73.77 15.72
N PHE A 35 56.04 -73.19 16.14
CA PHE A 35 56.10 -71.79 16.57
C PHE A 35 55.96 -70.83 15.37
N ALA A 36 56.55 -71.19 14.22
CA ALA A 36 56.38 -70.45 12.97
C ALA A 36 54.90 -70.47 12.51
N TYR A 37 54.23 -71.62 12.56
CA TYR A 37 52.79 -71.70 12.26
C TYR A 37 51.93 -70.89 13.24
N LEU A 38 52.27 -70.85 14.53
CA LEU A 38 51.55 -70.06 15.53
C LEU A 38 51.72 -68.54 15.31
N MET A 39 52.94 -68.09 14.98
CA MET A 39 53.18 -66.69 14.60
C MET A 39 52.48 -66.31 13.29
N PHE A 40 52.47 -67.20 12.30
CA PHE A 40 51.76 -66.99 11.03
C PHE A 40 50.23 -66.90 11.25
N ALA A 41 49.67 -67.79 12.07
CA ALA A 41 48.26 -67.74 12.46
C ALA A 41 47.90 -66.46 13.22
N LEU A 42 48.78 -65.97 14.11
CA LEU A 42 48.58 -64.73 14.86
C LEU A 42 48.66 -63.49 13.94
N ILE A 43 49.58 -63.46 12.98
CA ILE A 43 49.68 -62.40 11.96
C ILE A 43 48.42 -62.41 11.07
N ILE A 44 47.96 -63.58 10.61
CA ILE A 44 46.71 -63.70 9.85
C ILE A 44 45.51 -63.25 10.69
N ALA A 45 45.44 -63.61 11.98
CA ALA A 45 44.38 -63.17 12.86
C ALA A 45 44.38 -61.64 13.04
N MET A 46 45.54 -61.00 13.18
CA MET A 46 45.64 -59.54 13.22
C MET A 46 45.22 -58.89 11.89
N ILE A 47 45.66 -59.41 10.75
CA ILE A 47 45.23 -58.93 9.42
C ILE A 47 43.73 -59.09 9.24
N TRP A 48 43.15 -60.21 9.69
CA TRP A 48 41.73 -60.50 9.61
C TRP A 48 40.88 -59.59 10.50
N VAL A 49 41.33 -59.31 11.73
CA VAL A 49 40.70 -58.32 12.62
C VAL A 49 40.78 -56.91 12.03
N LEU A 50 41.95 -56.50 11.51
CA LEU A 50 42.10 -55.22 10.82
C LEU A 50 41.18 -55.11 9.59
N TYR A 51 41.05 -56.19 8.81
CA TYR A 51 40.12 -56.26 7.68
C TYR A 51 38.66 -56.10 8.11
N ILE A 52 38.21 -56.87 9.11
CA ILE A 52 36.84 -56.83 9.62
C ILE A 52 36.48 -55.45 10.17
N VAL A 53 37.38 -54.84 10.95
CA VAL A 53 37.12 -53.56 11.64
C VAL A 53 37.12 -52.37 10.67
N TYR A 54 38.06 -52.31 9.73
CA TYR A 54 38.26 -51.11 8.90
C TYR A 54 37.84 -51.23 7.42
N TYR A 55 37.88 -52.42 6.83
CA TYR A 55 37.75 -52.59 5.37
C TYR A 55 36.46 -53.28 4.94
N ASN A 56 35.95 -54.23 5.73
CA ASN A 56 34.79 -55.04 5.37
C ASN A 56 33.56 -54.20 4.97
N SER A 57 33.24 -53.14 5.72
CA SER A 57 32.11 -52.24 5.42
C SER A 57 32.26 -51.46 4.11
N ARG A 58 33.49 -51.14 3.70
CA ARG A 58 33.80 -50.50 2.41
C ARG A 58 33.73 -51.49 1.25
N VAL A 59 34.25 -52.71 1.45
CA VAL A 59 34.16 -53.79 0.44
C VAL A 59 32.70 -54.17 0.18
N VAL A 60 31.89 -54.31 1.24
CA VAL A 60 30.44 -54.55 1.13
C VAL A 60 29.74 -53.36 0.43
N GLY A 61 30.07 -52.11 0.78
CA GLY A 61 29.56 -50.92 0.09
C GLY A 61 29.86 -50.92 -1.43
N TYR A 62 31.10 -51.27 -1.82
CA TYR A 62 31.50 -51.40 -3.23
C TYR A 62 30.73 -52.51 -3.96
N ILE A 63 30.59 -53.70 -3.35
CA ILE A 63 29.83 -54.81 -3.93
C ILE A 63 28.37 -54.42 -4.15
N ILE A 64 27.73 -53.80 -3.14
CA ILE A 64 26.33 -53.34 -3.21
C ILE A 64 26.17 -52.24 -4.26
N THR A 65 27.08 -51.26 -4.30
CA THR A 65 27.10 -50.23 -5.36
C THR A 65 27.11 -50.87 -6.74
N ARG A 66 28.03 -51.83 -6.97
CA ARG A 66 28.16 -52.50 -8.27
C ARG A 66 26.96 -53.37 -8.64
N LEU A 67 26.28 -53.95 -7.65
CA LEU A 67 25.02 -54.69 -7.85
C LEU A 67 23.85 -53.75 -8.17
N LEU A 68 23.64 -52.70 -7.38
CA LEU A 68 22.54 -51.73 -7.59
C LEU A 68 22.69 -51.00 -8.92
N THR A 69 23.91 -50.56 -9.28
CA THR A 69 24.18 -49.94 -10.58
C THR A 69 23.94 -50.91 -11.75
N ARG A 70 24.17 -52.22 -11.56
CA ARG A 70 23.94 -53.22 -12.62
C ARG A 70 22.47 -53.61 -12.78
N PHE A 71 21.68 -53.64 -11.70
CA PHE A 71 20.31 -54.17 -11.73
C PHE A 71 19.22 -53.09 -11.74
N TYR A 72 19.45 -51.93 -11.10
CA TYR A 72 18.41 -50.91 -10.88
C TYR A 72 18.71 -49.59 -11.59
N VAL A 73 19.95 -49.08 -11.51
CA VAL A 73 20.31 -47.76 -12.06
C VAL A 73 20.65 -47.87 -13.56
N LYS A 74 19.61 -47.92 -14.41
CA LYS A 74 19.77 -47.90 -15.88
C LYS A 74 20.25 -46.55 -16.41
N LYS A 75 19.89 -45.45 -15.73
CA LYS A 75 20.36 -44.08 -16.00
C LYS A 75 20.71 -43.42 -14.67
N GLY A 76 21.84 -42.70 -14.63
CA GLY A 76 22.36 -42.04 -13.43
C GLY A 76 23.59 -42.73 -12.81
N TYR A 77 24.21 -42.06 -11.84
CA TYR A 77 25.38 -42.52 -11.09
C TYR A 77 25.00 -42.74 -9.62
N LEU A 78 25.19 -43.96 -9.12
CA LEU A 78 25.02 -44.31 -7.71
C LEU A 78 26.37 -44.74 -7.12
N SER A 79 26.70 -44.21 -5.94
CA SER A 79 27.87 -44.56 -5.14
C SER A 79 27.49 -44.71 -3.67
N ILE A 80 27.96 -45.76 -3.01
CA ILE A 80 27.79 -46.00 -1.56
C ILE A 80 29.18 -46.28 -0.96
N GLY A 81 29.72 -45.32 -0.20
CA GLY A 81 31.09 -45.40 0.33
C GLY A 81 31.30 -46.50 1.38
N SER A 82 30.31 -46.78 2.23
CA SER A 82 30.33 -47.96 3.12
C SER A 82 28.93 -48.41 3.54
N PHE A 83 28.79 -49.70 3.83
CA PHE A 83 27.53 -50.33 4.22
C PHE A 83 27.76 -51.45 5.25
N THR A 84 26.99 -51.45 6.33
CA THR A 84 27.10 -52.40 7.44
C THR A 84 25.72 -52.86 7.88
N VAL A 85 25.51 -54.18 8.05
CA VAL A 85 24.24 -54.76 8.50
C VAL A 85 24.41 -55.44 9.85
N CYS A 86 23.61 -55.02 10.83
CA CYS A 86 23.49 -55.64 12.15
C CYS A 86 22.15 -56.39 12.23
N ALA A 87 22.12 -57.65 11.80
CA ALA A 87 20.89 -58.44 11.70
C ALA A 87 20.11 -58.55 13.01
N VAL A 88 20.80 -58.74 14.14
CA VAL A 88 20.21 -58.90 15.49
C VAL A 88 19.42 -57.66 15.93
N SER A 89 19.90 -56.45 15.61
CA SER A 89 19.23 -55.19 15.92
C SER A 89 18.41 -54.63 14.76
N GLY A 90 18.35 -55.34 13.62
CA GLY A 90 17.71 -54.87 12.39
C GLY A 90 18.29 -53.54 11.87
N LYS A 91 19.50 -53.16 12.31
CA LYS A 91 20.12 -51.87 12.00
C LYS A 91 21.03 -51.99 10.78
N ILE A 92 20.71 -51.25 9.74
CA ILE A 92 21.53 -51.05 8.55
C ILE A 92 22.19 -49.67 8.70
N MET A 93 23.51 -49.59 8.56
CA MET A 93 24.26 -48.34 8.62
C MET A 93 24.94 -48.10 7.28
N PHE A 94 24.94 -46.86 6.80
CA PHE A 94 25.53 -46.47 5.53
C PHE A 94 26.28 -45.15 5.65
N ARG A 95 27.26 -44.92 4.78
CA ARG A 95 27.98 -43.63 4.66
C ARG A 95 28.28 -43.30 3.21
N ASP A 96 28.32 -42.01 2.93
CA ASP A 96 28.62 -41.39 1.63
C ASP A 96 27.78 -42.03 0.52
N ILE A 97 26.46 -41.85 0.62
CA ILE A 97 25.53 -42.17 -0.46
C ILE A 97 25.47 -40.96 -1.38
N VAL A 98 25.75 -41.16 -2.65
CA VAL A 98 25.58 -40.17 -3.72
C VAL A 98 24.78 -40.81 -4.84
N TYR A 99 23.67 -40.18 -5.22
CA TYR A 99 22.83 -40.54 -6.35
C TYR A 99 22.68 -39.32 -7.27
N ILE A 100 23.08 -39.44 -8.53
CA ILE A 100 23.08 -38.36 -9.52
C ILE A 100 22.22 -38.80 -10.71
N THR A 101 21.30 -37.95 -11.10
CA THR A 101 20.49 -38.05 -12.33
C THR A 101 20.65 -36.78 -13.15
N ASP A 102 20.09 -36.74 -14.35
CA ASP A 102 20.14 -35.55 -15.23
C ASP A 102 19.32 -34.37 -14.66
N ASP A 103 18.34 -34.66 -13.81
CA ASP A 103 17.43 -33.68 -13.19
C ASP A 103 17.83 -33.27 -11.75
N TYR A 104 18.36 -34.21 -10.95
CA TYR A 104 18.68 -33.97 -9.54
C TYR A 104 19.78 -34.87 -8.94
N THR A 105 20.42 -34.39 -7.87
CA THR A 105 21.28 -35.15 -6.94
C THR A 105 20.60 -35.40 -5.62
N VAL A 106 20.82 -36.57 -5.04
CA VAL A 106 20.69 -36.83 -3.60
C VAL A 106 22.05 -37.19 -3.03
N ARG A 107 22.43 -36.56 -1.93
CA ARG A 107 23.64 -36.88 -1.16
C ARG A 107 23.30 -37.07 0.31
N ILE A 108 23.92 -38.05 0.95
CA ILE A 108 23.76 -38.31 2.39
C ILE A 108 25.14 -38.67 2.97
N GLN A 109 25.60 -37.89 3.94
CA GLN A 109 26.93 -38.06 4.53
C GLN A 109 27.03 -39.37 5.32
N ASP A 110 26.12 -39.59 6.27
CA ASP A 110 25.94 -40.87 6.93
C ASP A 110 24.53 -41.05 7.50
N GLY A 111 24.17 -42.28 7.85
CA GLY A 111 22.85 -42.57 8.37
C GLY A 111 22.65 -44.03 8.73
N TRP A 112 21.45 -44.32 9.25
CA TRP A 112 21.04 -45.67 9.55
C TRP A 112 19.54 -45.88 9.38
N VAL A 113 19.16 -47.13 9.08
CA VAL A 113 17.78 -47.63 9.07
C VAL A 113 17.68 -48.74 10.11
N ILE A 114 16.75 -48.63 11.05
CA ILE A 114 16.35 -49.72 11.94
C ILE A 114 14.99 -50.24 11.47
N PHE A 115 14.96 -51.49 11.03
CA PHE A 115 13.73 -52.23 10.76
C PHE A 115 13.49 -53.27 11.86
N ARG A 116 12.45 -53.06 12.66
CA ARG A 116 12.09 -53.93 13.80
C ARG A 116 11.34 -55.18 13.34
N TRP A 117 12.04 -56.05 12.61
CA TRP A 117 11.49 -57.26 11.99
C TRP A 117 10.96 -58.29 13.00
N TRP A 118 11.52 -58.32 14.21
CA TRP A 118 11.11 -59.22 15.31
C TRP A 118 9.77 -58.87 15.97
N ARG A 119 9.14 -57.74 15.63
CA ARG A 119 7.76 -57.45 16.05
C ARG A 119 6.78 -58.29 15.22
N ALA A 120 5.80 -58.90 15.86
CA ALA A 120 4.76 -59.66 15.18
C ALA A 120 3.93 -58.77 14.25
N TYR A 121 3.54 -59.30 13.10
CA TYR A 121 2.57 -58.66 12.19
C TYR A 121 1.15 -58.92 12.71
N ILE A 122 0.36 -57.86 12.82
CA ILE A 122 -1.06 -57.92 13.19
C ILE A 122 -1.81 -57.19 12.06
N PRO A 123 -2.66 -57.88 11.28
CA PRO A 123 -3.44 -57.22 10.24
C PRO A 123 -4.47 -56.29 10.87
N LYS A 124 -4.78 -55.18 10.20
CA LYS A 124 -5.70 -54.14 10.70
C LYS A 124 -6.63 -53.64 9.60
N ASP A 125 -7.80 -53.17 10.01
CA ASP A 125 -8.78 -52.64 9.06
C ASP A 125 -8.39 -51.25 8.54
N VAL A 126 -8.73 -51.01 7.28
CA VAL A 126 -8.37 -49.80 6.52
C VAL A 126 -8.88 -48.53 7.20
N SER A 127 -9.99 -48.61 7.93
CA SER A 127 -10.61 -47.51 8.69
C SER A 127 -9.95 -47.20 10.05
N GLU A 128 -9.03 -48.02 10.55
CA GLU A 128 -8.32 -47.70 11.81
C GLU A 128 -7.30 -46.57 11.61
N ASP A 129 -7.26 -45.61 12.55
CA ASP A 129 -6.18 -44.64 12.62
C ASP A 129 -4.90 -45.31 13.15
N LEU A 130 -3.87 -45.32 12.32
CA LEU A 130 -2.57 -45.93 12.61
C LEU A 130 -1.53 -44.91 13.12
N SER A 131 -1.87 -43.63 13.23
CA SER A 131 -0.96 -42.56 13.66
C SER A 131 -0.42 -42.73 15.08
N HIS A 132 -1.16 -43.42 15.94
CA HIS A 132 -0.73 -43.79 17.30
C HIS A 132 -0.06 -45.16 17.41
N SER A 133 0.21 -45.85 16.29
CA SER A 133 0.82 -47.18 16.29
C SER A 133 2.35 -47.17 16.42
N ASP A 134 2.89 -48.31 16.82
CA ASP A 134 4.25 -48.48 17.31
C ASP A 134 5.29 -48.51 16.17
N THR A 135 6.27 -47.59 16.15
CA THR A 135 7.20 -47.41 15.01
C THR A 135 7.99 -48.68 14.63
N ARG A 136 7.76 -49.23 13.43
CA ARG A 136 8.50 -50.42 12.95
C ARG A 136 9.73 -50.07 12.11
N LEU A 137 9.66 -48.97 11.37
CA LEU A 137 10.76 -48.41 10.59
C LEU A 137 11.20 -47.07 11.19
N SER A 138 12.50 -46.94 11.44
CA SER A 138 13.13 -45.70 11.90
C SER A 138 14.38 -45.44 11.07
N VAL A 139 14.48 -44.25 10.51
CA VAL A 139 15.57 -43.79 9.65
C VAL A 139 16.21 -42.57 10.32
N MET A 140 17.53 -42.49 10.30
CA MET A 140 18.30 -41.31 10.68
C MET A 140 19.21 -40.93 9.51
N LEU A 141 19.11 -39.68 9.04
CA LEU A 141 19.89 -39.12 7.94
C LEU A 141 20.72 -37.93 8.45
N ASN A 142 22.03 -37.96 8.24
CA ASN A 142 22.92 -36.86 8.53
C ASN A 142 23.51 -36.28 7.24
N GLY A 143 23.52 -34.95 7.13
CA GLY A 143 23.96 -34.23 5.93
C GLY A 143 23.16 -34.65 4.69
N TYR A 144 21.83 -34.56 4.76
CA TYR A 144 20.93 -34.84 3.63
C TYR A 144 20.88 -33.62 2.71
N GLU A 145 21.40 -33.77 1.49
CA GLU A 145 21.34 -32.74 0.45
C GLU A 145 20.55 -33.26 -0.77
N LEU A 146 19.48 -32.57 -1.15
CA LEU A 146 18.75 -32.76 -2.41
C LEU A 146 18.97 -31.51 -3.26
N HIS A 147 19.58 -31.63 -4.44
CA HIS A 147 19.74 -30.50 -5.37
C HIS A 147 19.08 -30.84 -6.71
N VAL A 148 18.03 -30.11 -7.05
CA VAL A 148 17.29 -30.19 -8.31
C VAL A 148 17.78 -29.08 -9.24
N TYR A 149 18.22 -29.45 -10.45
CA TYR A 149 18.80 -28.53 -11.42
C TYR A 149 18.04 -28.46 -12.75
N ASN A 150 17.34 -29.51 -13.17
CA ASN A 150 16.61 -29.55 -14.43
C ASN A 150 15.25 -30.24 -14.27
N ARG A 151 14.42 -30.14 -15.32
CA ARG A 151 13.27 -31.01 -15.58
C ARG A 151 13.26 -31.39 -17.06
N CYS A 152 14.25 -32.17 -17.49
CA CYS A 152 14.52 -32.53 -18.88
C CYS A 152 13.28 -33.07 -19.60
N LYS A 153 12.42 -33.84 -18.93
CA LYS A 153 11.13 -34.30 -19.48
C LYS A 153 10.20 -33.18 -19.95
N VAL A 154 10.12 -32.07 -19.21
CA VAL A 154 9.26 -30.92 -19.56
C VAL A 154 9.80 -30.24 -20.81
N TYR A 155 11.11 -29.98 -20.83
CA TYR A 155 11.77 -29.38 -21.99
C TYR A 155 11.68 -30.27 -23.24
N SER A 156 11.82 -31.59 -23.11
CA SER A 156 11.63 -32.52 -24.25
C SER A 156 10.19 -32.62 -24.74
N ARG A 157 9.19 -32.29 -23.91
CA ARG A 157 7.81 -32.08 -24.38
C ARG A 157 7.69 -30.75 -25.13
N LEU A 158 8.34 -29.69 -24.67
CA LEU A 158 8.37 -28.41 -25.37
C LEU A 158 9.08 -28.50 -26.73
N GLU A 159 10.21 -29.20 -26.83
CA GLU A 159 10.89 -29.48 -28.12
C GLU A 159 9.89 -30.07 -29.13
N LYS A 160 9.11 -31.08 -28.73
CA LYS A 160 8.06 -31.68 -29.57
C LYS A 160 6.93 -30.71 -29.92
N VAL A 161 6.45 -29.91 -28.96
CA VAL A 161 5.34 -28.95 -29.15
C VAL A 161 5.72 -27.85 -30.14
N PHE A 162 6.96 -27.34 -30.06
CA PHE A 162 7.48 -26.31 -30.97
C PHE A 162 8.06 -26.88 -32.28
N GLY A 163 8.09 -28.20 -32.46
CA GLY A 163 8.64 -28.84 -33.65
C GLY A 163 10.16 -28.72 -33.79
N LEU A 164 10.87 -28.60 -32.67
CA LEU A 164 12.33 -28.52 -32.60
C LEU A 164 12.96 -29.91 -32.60
N ASP A 165 14.20 -30.02 -33.07
CA ASP A 165 15.01 -31.24 -32.94
C ASP A 165 15.20 -31.61 -31.46
N SER A 166 15.01 -32.89 -31.11
CA SER A 166 15.16 -33.37 -29.74
C SER A 166 16.64 -33.48 -29.36
N VAL A 167 17.18 -32.45 -28.71
CA VAL A 167 18.59 -32.37 -28.31
C VAL A 167 18.78 -32.81 -26.86
N ILE A 168 17.79 -32.57 -25.98
CA ILE A 168 17.93 -32.80 -24.53
C ILE A 168 17.82 -34.29 -24.16
N ILE A 169 16.85 -35.01 -24.72
CA ILE A 169 16.72 -36.47 -24.56
C ILE A 169 16.72 -37.10 -25.97
N PRO A 170 17.69 -37.97 -26.30
CA PRO A 170 17.74 -38.61 -27.61
C PRO A 170 16.45 -39.42 -27.89
N PRO A 171 15.95 -39.43 -29.15
CA PRO A 171 14.66 -40.05 -29.45
C PRO A 171 14.66 -41.58 -29.25
N ASN A 172 15.83 -42.23 -29.32
CA ASN A 172 16.01 -43.65 -28.99
C ASN A 172 15.85 -43.98 -27.49
N GLU A 173 15.81 -42.97 -26.62
CA GLU A 173 15.73 -43.11 -25.16
C GLU A 173 14.37 -42.72 -24.57
N MET A 174 13.45 -42.24 -25.41
CA MET A 174 12.05 -42.08 -25.04
C MET A 174 11.38 -43.45 -25.07
N GLU A 175 11.10 -44.01 -23.90
CA GLU A 175 10.14 -45.11 -23.81
C GLU A 175 8.80 -44.62 -24.40
N PRO A 176 8.11 -45.40 -25.25
CA PRO A 176 6.79 -45.02 -25.72
C PRO A 176 5.83 -45.03 -24.53
N GLU A 177 5.40 -43.84 -24.10
CA GLU A 177 4.23 -43.64 -23.24
C GLU A 177 2.95 -43.98 -24.04
N ASP A 178 2.84 -45.26 -24.42
CA ASP A 178 1.62 -45.94 -24.88
C ASP A 178 1.89 -47.45 -24.95
N LYS A 179 2.26 -48.02 -23.79
CA LYS A 179 1.83 -49.39 -23.48
C LYS A 179 0.57 -49.25 -22.65
N SER A 180 -0.57 -49.46 -23.32
CA SER A 180 -1.84 -49.74 -22.66
C SER A 180 -1.60 -50.75 -21.55
N VAL A 181 -1.72 -50.31 -20.30
CA VAL A 181 -1.70 -51.21 -19.15
C VAL A 181 -2.87 -52.16 -19.34
N ASP A 182 -2.60 -53.46 -19.38
CA ASP A 182 -3.63 -54.48 -19.45
C ASP A 182 -4.68 -54.20 -18.37
N LYS A 183 -5.96 -54.34 -18.70
CA LYS A 183 -7.09 -54.26 -17.74
C LYS A 183 -7.12 -55.49 -16.82
N GLY A 184 -6.01 -55.81 -16.18
CA GLY A 184 -6.00 -56.51 -14.91
C GLY A 184 -6.39 -55.54 -13.80
N GLU A 185 -7.08 -56.04 -12.79
CA GLU A 185 -7.43 -55.26 -11.59
C GLU A 185 -6.16 -54.59 -11.03
N PRO A 186 -6.20 -53.31 -10.63
CA PRO A 186 -5.06 -52.69 -9.97
C PRO A 186 -4.73 -53.53 -8.73
N PRO A 187 -3.53 -54.12 -8.63
CA PRO A 187 -3.19 -54.93 -7.47
C PRO A 187 -3.32 -54.03 -6.24
N SER A 188 -4.09 -54.48 -5.23
CA SER A 188 -4.40 -53.69 -4.03
C SER A 188 -3.17 -53.53 -3.12
N LEU A 189 -2.16 -52.79 -3.62
CA LEU A 189 -0.82 -52.68 -3.06
C LEU A 189 -0.89 -52.16 -1.62
N GLY A 190 -1.77 -51.18 -1.38
CA GLY A 190 -1.97 -50.52 -0.09
C GLY A 190 -2.30 -51.43 1.09
N LYS A 191 -2.91 -52.62 0.88
CA LYS A 191 -3.30 -53.49 1.99
C LYS A 191 -2.11 -54.16 2.70
N SER A 192 -1.07 -54.56 1.97
CA SER A 192 -0.02 -55.43 2.56
C SER A 192 1.15 -54.67 3.20
N TRP A 193 1.49 -53.47 2.71
CA TRP A 193 2.64 -52.71 3.24
C TRP A 193 2.26 -51.74 4.35
N ARG A 194 1.03 -51.19 4.33
CA ARG A 194 0.50 -50.29 5.37
C ARG A 194 0.51 -50.98 6.74
N ASP A 195 -0.07 -52.18 6.82
CA ASP A 195 -0.07 -53.01 8.04
C ASP A 195 1.34 -53.44 8.46
N LEU A 196 2.25 -53.65 7.50
CA LEU A 196 3.62 -54.04 7.78
C LEU A 196 4.40 -52.89 8.43
N ILE A 197 4.25 -51.66 7.93
CA ILE A 197 4.99 -50.47 8.34
C ILE A 197 4.03 -49.27 8.51
N PRO A 198 3.21 -49.26 9.58
CA PRO A 198 2.12 -48.30 9.73
C PRO A 198 2.59 -46.87 10.07
N VAL A 199 3.73 -46.75 10.76
CA VAL A 199 4.40 -45.49 11.08
C VAL A 199 5.89 -45.59 10.75
N ILE A 200 6.39 -44.60 10.02
CA ILE A 200 7.80 -44.43 9.67
C ILE A 200 8.30 -43.15 10.32
N LYS A 201 9.33 -43.26 11.17
CA LYS A 201 10.04 -42.10 11.72
C LYS A 201 11.30 -41.84 10.90
N VAL A 202 11.48 -40.63 10.39
CA VAL A 202 12.72 -40.19 9.74
C VAL A 202 13.24 -38.97 10.49
N ASP A 203 14.38 -39.11 11.14
CA ASP A 203 15.10 -38.02 11.78
C ASP A 203 16.19 -37.52 10.83
N VAL A 204 16.32 -36.21 10.67
CA VAL A 204 17.33 -35.57 9.82
C VAL A 204 18.10 -34.56 10.65
N SER A 205 19.40 -34.80 10.88
CA SER A 205 20.26 -33.98 11.76
C SER A 205 21.03 -32.87 11.03
N SER A 206 20.83 -32.75 9.72
CA SER A 206 21.17 -31.59 8.89
C SER A 206 20.55 -31.83 7.52
N GLY A 207 19.69 -30.91 7.06
CA GLY A 207 18.93 -31.06 5.83
C GLY A 207 19.03 -29.84 4.92
N ARG A 208 19.22 -30.06 3.63
CA ARG A 208 19.29 -29.02 2.61
C ARG A 208 18.60 -29.45 1.32
N VAL A 209 17.67 -28.63 0.83
CA VAL A 209 17.02 -28.80 -0.47
C VAL A 209 17.31 -27.57 -1.33
N VAL A 210 17.93 -27.76 -2.49
CA VAL A 210 18.32 -26.68 -3.40
C VAL A 210 17.60 -26.83 -4.74
N PHE A 211 17.03 -25.75 -5.25
CA PHE A 211 16.52 -25.63 -6.61
C PHE A 211 17.33 -24.56 -7.32
N GLY A 212 18.03 -24.92 -8.40
CA GLY A 212 18.70 -23.92 -9.22
C GLY A 212 19.78 -24.48 -10.14
N ASN A 213 20.10 -23.68 -11.15
CA ASN A 213 20.98 -24.03 -12.25
C ASN A 213 22.02 -22.92 -12.49
N ARG A 214 23.11 -23.21 -13.22
CA ARG A 214 24.07 -22.20 -13.69
C ARG A 214 23.46 -21.18 -14.68
N LEU A 215 22.27 -21.51 -15.24
CA LEU A 215 21.53 -20.66 -16.17
C LEU A 215 20.59 -19.66 -15.48
N VAL A 216 20.35 -19.82 -14.18
CA VAL A 216 19.46 -18.94 -13.38
C VAL A 216 20.35 -18.07 -12.47
N PRO A 217 20.07 -16.76 -12.31
CA PRO A 217 20.88 -15.86 -11.48
C PRO A 217 20.97 -16.28 -10.01
N THR A 218 19.88 -16.82 -9.45
CA THR A 218 19.81 -17.26 -8.05
C THR A 218 19.36 -18.72 -7.93
N THR A 219 19.72 -19.34 -6.82
CA THR A 219 19.29 -20.68 -6.40
C THR A 219 18.51 -20.59 -5.11
N LEU A 220 17.33 -21.21 -5.06
CA LEU A 220 16.52 -21.34 -3.86
C LEU A 220 17.07 -22.48 -2.99
N SER A 221 17.46 -22.19 -1.76
CA SER A 221 18.00 -23.14 -0.78
C SER A 221 17.12 -23.16 0.47
N ILE A 222 16.44 -24.28 0.70
CA ILE A 222 15.70 -24.58 1.94
C ILE A 222 16.65 -25.35 2.85
N ASN A 223 16.96 -24.80 4.01
CA ASN A 223 17.90 -25.36 4.98
C ASN A 223 17.15 -25.65 6.28
N VAL A 224 17.49 -26.75 6.94
CA VAL A 224 16.98 -27.12 8.27
C VAL A 224 18.11 -27.73 9.09
N GLU A 225 18.18 -27.39 10.38
CA GLU A 225 19.22 -27.89 11.26
C GLU A 225 18.84 -29.28 11.79
N GLU A 226 17.68 -29.41 12.44
CA GLU A 226 17.11 -30.70 12.84
C GLU A 226 15.66 -30.83 12.35
N ALA A 227 15.29 -31.97 11.77
CA ALA A 227 13.94 -32.24 11.31
C ALA A 227 13.46 -33.66 11.66
N HIS A 228 12.34 -33.74 12.37
CA HIS A 228 11.67 -35.00 12.76
C HIS A 228 10.43 -35.23 11.92
N PHE A 229 10.53 -36.11 10.92
CA PHE A 229 9.39 -36.57 10.12
C PHE A 229 8.76 -37.81 10.74
N MET A 230 7.44 -37.82 10.81
CA MET A 230 6.60 -38.94 11.20
C MET A 230 5.55 -39.14 10.11
N TYR A 231 5.81 -40.09 9.22
CA TYR A 231 4.83 -40.58 8.26
C TYR A 231 3.90 -41.59 8.96
N SER A 232 2.60 -41.47 8.72
CA SER A 232 1.55 -42.31 9.25
C SER A 232 0.40 -42.42 8.25
N THR A 233 -0.54 -43.34 8.50
CA THR A 233 -1.79 -43.43 7.75
C THR A 233 -2.99 -43.19 8.66
N LYS A 234 -3.97 -42.45 8.16
CA LYS A 234 -5.21 -42.06 8.84
C LYS A 234 -6.42 -42.48 7.99
N PRO A 235 -7.64 -42.55 8.56
CA PRO A 235 -8.86 -42.62 7.75
C PRO A 235 -8.92 -41.42 6.78
N ALA A 236 -9.38 -41.66 5.55
CA ALA A 236 -9.59 -40.63 4.54
C ALA A 236 -10.81 -39.73 4.88
N ALA A 237 -10.89 -38.54 4.29
CA ALA A 237 -12.03 -37.64 4.52
C ALA A 237 -13.36 -38.21 3.98
N SER A 238 -13.32 -38.87 2.82
CA SER A 238 -14.46 -39.61 2.26
C SER A 238 -14.37 -41.10 2.58
N LYS A 239 -15.54 -41.72 2.84
CA LYS A 239 -15.67 -43.19 2.93
C LYS A 239 -15.46 -43.92 1.60
N LEU A 240 -15.47 -43.19 0.48
CA LEU A 240 -15.23 -43.73 -0.85
C LEU A 240 -13.73 -43.96 -1.11
N ASP A 241 -12.87 -43.17 -0.45
CA ASP A 241 -11.42 -43.20 -0.60
C ASP A 241 -10.75 -44.23 0.33
N HIS A 242 -9.51 -44.61 0.04
CA HIS A 242 -8.85 -45.71 0.75
C HIS A 242 -8.33 -45.29 2.13
N PHE A 243 -7.35 -44.39 2.18
CA PHE A 243 -6.80 -43.85 3.42
C PHE A 243 -5.99 -42.58 3.14
N MET A 244 -5.79 -41.77 4.16
CA MET A 244 -4.97 -40.56 4.07
C MET A 244 -3.51 -40.86 4.43
N HIS A 245 -2.60 -40.54 3.52
CA HIS A 245 -1.18 -40.38 3.82
C HIS A 245 -0.99 -39.10 4.66
N PHE A 246 -0.40 -39.22 5.85
CA PHE A 246 -0.23 -38.09 6.77
C PHE A 246 1.22 -38.01 7.27
N VAL A 247 1.95 -36.97 6.84
CA VAL A 247 3.31 -36.67 7.26
C VAL A 247 3.30 -35.46 8.18
N LYS A 248 3.70 -35.68 9.44
CA LYS A 248 4.05 -34.59 10.36
C LYS A 248 5.56 -34.40 10.36
N CYS A 249 6.05 -33.22 10.06
CA CYS A 249 7.45 -32.83 10.23
C CYS A 249 7.56 -31.73 11.29
N LYS A 250 8.49 -31.88 12.24
CA LYS A 250 8.93 -30.81 13.12
C LYS A 250 10.31 -30.34 12.68
N ALA A 251 10.50 -29.08 12.38
CA ALA A 251 11.76 -28.53 11.89
C ALA A 251 12.28 -27.42 12.82
N GLU A 252 13.54 -27.53 13.24
CA GLU A 252 14.26 -26.51 14.00
C GLU A 252 15.20 -25.70 13.09
N ASN A 253 15.24 -24.38 13.31
CA ASN A 253 16.01 -23.41 12.52
C ASN A 253 15.78 -23.51 11.00
N PHE A 254 14.50 -23.60 10.60
CA PHE A 254 14.08 -23.65 9.20
C PHE A 254 14.33 -22.31 8.50
N LYS A 255 15.04 -22.33 7.36
CA LYS A 255 15.39 -21.13 6.57
C LYS A 255 15.23 -21.37 5.07
N VAL A 256 14.58 -20.43 4.39
CA VAL A 256 14.46 -20.37 2.93
C VAL A 256 15.30 -19.20 2.42
N ILE A 257 16.26 -19.47 1.55
CA ILE A 257 17.29 -18.50 1.13
C ILE A 257 17.40 -18.47 -0.40
N LEU A 258 17.34 -17.29 -1.00
CA LEU A 258 17.75 -17.02 -2.38
C LEU A 258 19.25 -16.67 -2.39
N ALA A 259 20.09 -17.64 -2.76
CA ALA A 259 21.54 -17.47 -2.87
C ALA A 259 21.97 -17.21 -4.32
N PRO A 260 23.02 -16.42 -4.58
CA PRO A 260 23.53 -16.21 -5.94
C PRO A 260 24.12 -17.51 -6.52
N SER A 261 23.85 -17.77 -7.80
CA SER A 261 24.33 -18.97 -8.50
C SER A 261 25.83 -18.85 -8.84
N PRO A 262 26.74 -19.66 -8.25
CA PRO A 262 28.20 -19.41 -8.33
C PRO A 262 28.85 -19.53 -9.72
N LYS A 263 28.09 -19.99 -10.73
CA LYS A 263 28.54 -20.18 -12.12
C LYS A 263 27.67 -19.44 -13.14
N TYR A 264 26.76 -18.58 -12.67
CA TYR A 264 25.98 -17.71 -13.55
C TYR A 264 26.89 -16.63 -14.15
N THR A 265 26.64 -16.29 -15.42
CA THR A 265 27.49 -15.38 -16.21
C THR A 265 26.70 -14.29 -16.92
N GLY A 266 25.37 -14.27 -16.77
CA GLY A 266 24.53 -13.19 -17.25
C GLY A 266 24.54 -11.99 -16.30
N GLN A 267 23.68 -11.00 -16.59
CA GLN A 267 23.50 -9.86 -15.70
C GLN A 267 22.81 -10.32 -14.40
N SER A 268 23.45 -10.02 -13.26
CA SER A 268 22.90 -10.25 -11.92
C SER A 268 22.31 -8.97 -11.36
N ASP A 269 21.13 -9.07 -10.75
CA ASP A 269 20.49 -7.99 -10.00
C ASP A 269 20.91 -8.09 -8.52
N GLU A 270 21.38 -7.00 -7.91
CA GLU A 270 21.85 -7.01 -6.51
C GLU A 270 20.65 -6.99 -5.54
N PRO A 271 20.58 -7.89 -4.53
CA PRO A 271 19.49 -7.87 -3.57
C PRO A 271 19.54 -6.62 -2.68
N PRO A 272 18.39 -6.07 -2.25
CA PRO A 272 18.35 -4.95 -1.31
C PRO A 272 19.05 -5.21 0.02
N ARG A 273 19.21 -6.49 0.42
CA ARG A 273 19.89 -6.89 1.67
C ARG A 273 20.51 -8.28 1.53
N TYR A 274 21.79 -8.42 1.92
CA TYR A 274 22.43 -9.74 2.08
C TYR A 274 22.48 -10.14 3.56
N MET A 275 22.14 -11.40 3.86
CA MET A 275 22.30 -12.01 5.18
C MET A 275 23.18 -13.27 5.07
N GLY A 276 24.49 -13.08 5.04
CA GLY A 276 25.46 -14.17 4.95
C GLY A 276 25.47 -14.84 3.57
N ALA A 277 24.78 -15.97 3.43
CA ALA A 277 24.84 -16.80 2.22
C ALA A 277 23.87 -16.37 1.09
N GLY A 278 22.97 -15.42 1.35
CA GLY A 278 21.97 -14.97 0.37
C GLY A 278 20.95 -13.99 0.97
N PHE A 279 19.86 -13.79 0.25
CA PHE A 279 18.66 -13.10 0.74
C PHE A 279 17.76 -14.15 1.42
N VAL A 280 17.44 -13.97 2.70
CA VAL A 280 16.54 -14.88 3.43
C VAL A 280 15.10 -14.47 3.14
N VAL A 281 14.27 -15.40 2.66
CA VAL A 281 12.85 -15.15 2.34
C VAL A 281 11.94 -15.51 3.52
N LEU A 282 12.32 -16.55 4.27
CA LEU A 282 11.63 -17.01 5.46
C LEU A 282 12.66 -17.60 6.41
N SER A 283 12.62 -17.19 7.68
CA SER A 283 13.30 -17.88 8.78
C SER A 283 12.33 -18.11 9.94
N SER A 284 12.38 -19.30 10.54
CA SER A 284 11.65 -19.62 11.77
C SER A 284 12.50 -20.54 12.64
N ASN A 285 12.57 -20.30 13.95
CA ASN A 285 13.33 -21.15 14.88
C ASN A 285 12.67 -22.52 15.07
N ASN A 286 11.34 -22.62 14.94
CA ASN A 286 10.58 -23.87 15.03
C ASN A 286 9.40 -23.83 14.06
N MET A 287 9.16 -24.92 13.33
CA MET A 287 8.12 -25.01 12.31
C MET A 287 7.50 -26.42 12.33
N ASP A 288 6.19 -26.50 12.56
CA ASP A 288 5.42 -27.74 12.41
C ASP A 288 4.81 -27.77 11.00
N LEU A 289 5.19 -28.75 10.18
CA LEU A 289 4.70 -28.98 8.82
C LEU A 289 3.81 -30.23 8.79
N TYR A 290 2.65 -30.13 8.15
CA TYR A 290 1.67 -31.21 8.04
C TYR A 290 1.27 -31.40 6.58
N PHE A 291 1.83 -32.42 5.92
CA PHE A 291 1.42 -32.81 4.57
C PHE A 291 0.38 -33.93 4.64
N TYR A 292 -0.69 -33.78 3.87
CA TYR A 292 -1.80 -34.74 3.82
C TYR A 292 -2.28 -34.98 2.37
N MET A 293 -2.59 -36.23 2.08
CA MET A 293 -3.04 -36.67 0.75
C MET A 293 -3.92 -37.91 0.89
N ASP A 294 -5.17 -37.84 0.47
CA ASP A 294 -6.06 -39.01 0.39
C ASP A 294 -5.68 -39.86 -0.83
N GLU A 295 -5.53 -41.18 -0.64
CA GLU A 295 -5.38 -42.14 -1.73
C GLU A 295 -6.76 -42.34 -2.41
N PRO A 296 -6.96 -41.90 -3.66
CA PRO A 296 -8.29 -41.79 -4.24
C PRO A 296 -8.99 -43.13 -4.44
N GLY A 297 -10.27 -43.19 -4.09
CA GLY A 297 -11.13 -44.34 -4.32
C GLY A 297 -11.71 -44.41 -5.73
N ILE A 298 -12.70 -45.27 -5.90
CA ILE A 298 -13.45 -45.44 -7.15
C ILE A 298 -14.72 -44.57 -7.12
N VAL A 299 -15.09 -43.96 -8.25
CA VAL A 299 -16.38 -43.25 -8.41
C VAL A 299 -17.53 -44.26 -8.37
N PRO A 300 -18.50 -44.13 -7.45
CA PRO A 300 -19.66 -45.03 -7.38
C PRO A 300 -20.65 -44.80 -8.54
N GLU A 301 -21.42 -45.83 -8.90
CA GLU A 301 -22.46 -45.74 -9.94
C GLU A 301 -23.66 -44.87 -9.52
N GLU A 302 -23.99 -44.85 -8.22
CA GLU A 302 -24.97 -43.95 -7.63
C GLU A 302 -24.24 -42.89 -6.77
N PRO A 303 -24.59 -41.59 -6.89
CA PRO A 303 -23.95 -40.55 -6.10
C PRO A 303 -24.23 -40.76 -4.60
N HIS A 304 -23.17 -40.97 -3.83
CA HIS A 304 -23.29 -41.21 -2.39
C HIS A 304 -23.57 -39.88 -1.66
N MET A 305 -24.86 -39.56 -1.52
CA MET A 305 -25.36 -38.41 -0.78
C MET A 305 -25.20 -38.64 0.73
N LEU A 306 -24.53 -37.72 1.40
CA LEU A 306 -24.39 -37.66 2.86
C LEU A 306 -25.44 -36.69 3.41
N GLU A 307 -26.25 -37.14 4.36
CA GLU A 307 -27.13 -36.26 5.12
C GLU A 307 -26.30 -35.48 6.16
N LEU A 308 -26.19 -34.17 5.97
CA LEU A 308 -25.54 -33.25 6.92
C LEU A 308 -26.39 -33.11 8.20
N ALA A 309 -25.78 -32.58 9.26
CA ALA A 309 -26.44 -32.37 10.56
C ALA A 309 -27.63 -31.37 10.52
N ASN A 310 -27.82 -30.65 9.42
CA ASN A 310 -28.96 -29.77 9.15
C ASN A 310 -30.08 -30.44 8.31
N GLY A 311 -29.92 -31.71 7.92
CA GLY A 311 -30.85 -32.46 7.07
C GLY A 311 -30.67 -32.25 5.56
N GLU A 312 -29.63 -31.53 5.12
CA GLU A 312 -29.33 -31.37 3.70
C GLU A 312 -28.51 -32.55 3.17
N MET A 313 -28.95 -33.12 2.05
CA MET A 313 -28.25 -34.19 1.34
C MET A 313 -27.18 -33.58 0.42
N VAL A 314 -25.91 -33.81 0.71
CA VAL A 314 -24.75 -33.27 -0.02
C VAL A 314 -23.85 -34.40 -0.52
N GLU A 315 -23.30 -34.28 -1.72
CA GLU A 315 -22.39 -35.28 -2.28
C GLU A 315 -21.13 -35.47 -1.41
N SER A 316 -20.57 -36.68 -1.44
CA SER A 316 -19.34 -36.98 -0.70
C SER A 316 -18.14 -36.17 -1.21
N ALA A 317 -17.47 -35.47 -0.30
CA ALA A 317 -16.31 -34.62 -0.57
C ALA A 317 -15.22 -35.33 -1.41
N ALA A 318 -14.57 -34.57 -2.29
CA ALA A 318 -13.45 -35.05 -3.11
C ALA A 318 -12.21 -35.41 -2.26
N PRO A 319 -11.28 -36.23 -2.77
CA PRO A 319 -10.06 -36.58 -2.04
C PRO A 319 -9.23 -35.33 -1.71
N MET A 320 -8.79 -35.20 -0.45
CA MET A 320 -8.01 -34.04 0.01
C MET A 320 -6.54 -34.13 -0.39
N TRP A 321 -5.93 -33.00 -0.74
CA TRP A 321 -4.48 -32.89 -0.93
C TRP A 321 -3.98 -31.51 -0.54
N GLY A 322 -3.00 -31.44 0.36
CA GLY A 322 -2.52 -30.15 0.85
C GLY A 322 -1.37 -30.21 1.84
N VAL A 323 -0.96 -29.01 2.28
CA VAL A 323 0.05 -28.81 3.32
C VAL A 323 -0.37 -27.68 4.27
N ASP A 324 -0.33 -27.97 5.57
CA ASP A 324 -0.58 -27.01 6.65
C ASP A 324 0.76 -26.71 7.37
N ILE A 325 1.14 -25.44 7.38
CA ILE A 325 2.44 -24.91 7.79
C ILE A 325 2.22 -24.03 9.01
N LYS A 326 2.84 -24.37 10.15
CA LYS A 326 2.70 -23.62 11.41
C LYS A 326 4.04 -23.08 11.85
N CYS A 327 4.21 -21.78 11.71
CA CYS A 327 5.42 -21.08 12.10
C CYS A 327 5.41 -20.74 13.60
N GLY A 328 6.54 -21.00 14.27
CA GLY A 328 6.74 -20.82 15.70
C GLY A 328 7.29 -19.45 16.07
N LYS A 329 8.14 -19.41 17.11
CA LYS A 329 8.77 -18.19 17.63
C LYS A 329 9.93 -17.73 16.74
N GLY A 330 10.09 -16.40 16.62
CA GLY A 330 11.13 -15.82 15.77
C GLY A 330 10.91 -16.18 14.31
N THR A 331 9.69 -15.93 13.83
CA THR A 331 9.32 -16.10 12.43
C THR A 331 9.38 -14.76 11.73
N ASP A 332 10.31 -14.65 10.79
CA ASP A 332 10.52 -13.46 9.98
C ASP A 332 10.35 -13.84 8.50
N PHE A 333 9.49 -13.11 7.80
CA PHE A 333 9.31 -13.17 6.36
C PHE A 333 9.98 -11.94 5.74
N SER A 334 10.71 -12.11 4.64
CA SER A 334 11.22 -10.98 3.86
C SER A 334 10.93 -11.20 2.39
N TYR A 335 10.24 -10.24 1.78
CA TYR A 335 9.85 -10.29 0.36
C TYR A 335 10.04 -8.92 -0.28
N GLY A 336 9.82 -8.81 -1.59
CA GLY A 336 10.03 -7.54 -2.29
C GLY A 336 10.13 -7.69 -3.81
N PRO A 337 10.34 -6.60 -4.57
CA PRO A 337 10.45 -6.62 -6.02
C PRO A 337 11.57 -7.57 -6.49
N TRP A 338 12.74 -7.46 -5.88
CA TRP A 338 13.90 -8.29 -6.22
C TRP A 338 13.60 -9.79 -5.99
N ALA A 339 13.01 -10.14 -4.85
CA ALA A 339 12.69 -11.52 -4.52
C ALA A 339 11.64 -12.09 -5.49
N ASP A 340 10.66 -11.27 -5.92
CA ASP A 340 9.67 -11.69 -6.90
C ASP A 340 10.27 -11.91 -8.30
N ARG A 341 11.18 -11.03 -8.75
CA ARG A 341 11.95 -11.24 -10.00
C ARG A 341 12.75 -12.55 -9.96
N GLN A 342 13.41 -12.84 -8.83
CA GLN A 342 14.15 -14.10 -8.66
C GLN A 342 13.23 -15.33 -8.64
N ARG A 343 12.07 -15.24 -7.97
CA ARG A 343 11.00 -16.26 -8.02
C ARG A 343 10.55 -16.48 -9.46
N GLU A 344 10.29 -15.42 -10.22
CA GLU A 344 9.84 -15.50 -11.61
C GLU A 344 10.87 -16.22 -12.51
N HIS A 345 12.16 -15.90 -12.38
CA HIS A 345 13.23 -16.59 -13.12
C HIS A 345 13.30 -18.09 -12.78
N LEU A 346 13.21 -18.45 -11.50
CA LEU A 346 13.16 -19.86 -11.07
C LEU A 346 11.90 -20.56 -11.58
N PHE A 347 10.74 -19.90 -11.51
CA PHE A 347 9.46 -20.46 -11.92
C PHE A 347 9.43 -20.70 -13.43
N LYS A 348 9.79 -19.70 -14.26
CA LYS A 348 9.90 -19.86 -15.72
C LYS A 348 10.89 -20.96 -16.13
N PHE A 349 11.95 -21.19 -15.34
CA PHE A 349 12.93 -22.24 -15.62
C PHE A 349 12.46 -23.65 -15.23
N PHE A 350 11.75 -23.83 -14.12
CA PHE A 350 11.25 -25.16 -13.69
C PHE A 350 9.83 -25.48 -14.19
N PHE A 351 9.07 -24.47 -14.60
CA PHE A 351 7.71 -24.54 -15.12
C PHE A 351 7.56 -23.58 -16.33
N PRO A 352 8.31 -23.82 -17.43
CA PRO A 352 8.14 -23.06 -18.65
C PRO A 352 6.73 -23.24 -19.24
N GLN A 353 6.16 -22.15 -19.75
CA GLN A 353 4.84 -22.16 -20.39
C GLN A 353 4.91 -22.81 -21.78
N ASP A 354 3.90 -23.61 -22.14
CA ASP A 354 3.80 -24.27 -23.45
C ASP A 354 2.93 -23.48 -24.46
N CYS A 355 2.31 -22.37 -24.03
CA CYS A 355 1.44 -21.50 -24.84
C CYS A 355 0.32 -22.26 -25.57
N GLN A 356 -0.19 -23.34 -24.97
CA GLN A 356 -1.32 -24.09 -25.50
C GLN A 356 -2.65 -23.63 -24.89
N THR A 357 -3.76 -23.93 -25.57
CA THR A 357 -5.10 -23.78 -24.97
C THR A 357 -5.32 -24.94 -24.01
N LEU A 358 -5.74 -24.63 -22.78
CA LEU A 358 -6.06 -25.60 -21.75
C LEU A 358 -7.27 -26.43 -22.18
N VAL A 359 -7.24 -27.73 -21.89
CA VAL A 359 -8.36 -28.64 -22.13
C VAL A 359 -9.12 -28.81 -20.81
N PRO A 360 -10.43 -28.54 -20.76
CA PRO A 360 -11.25 -28.81 -19.58
C PRO A 360 -11.11 -30.25 -19.12
N THR A 361 -10.92 -30.46 -17.81
CA THR A 361 -10.75 -31.79 -17.25
C THR A 361 -12.11 -32.52 -17.29
N PRO A 362 -12.22 -33.70 -17.93
CA PRO A 362 -13.47 -34.46 -17.93
C PRO A 362 -13.79 -34.92 -16.50
N ALA A 363 -15.08 -34.90 -16.14
CA ALA A 363 -15.53 -35.49 -14.89
C ALA A 363 -15.28 -37.02 -14.91
N PRO A 364 -14.75 -37.63 -13.83
CA PRO A 364 -14.45 -39.05 -13.81
C PRO A 364 -15.73 -39.88 -13.83
N GLN A 365 -15.74 -40.95 -14.63
CA GLN A 365 -16.90 -41.80 -14.83
C GLN A 365 -17.02 -42.87 -13.71
N PRO A 366 -18.22 -43.42 -13.45
CA PRO A 366 -18.38 -44.56 -12.56
C PRO A 366 -17.42 -45.71 -12.90
N GLY A 367 -16.71 -46.22 -11.90
CA GLY A 367 -15.66 -47.23 -12.06
C GLY A 367 -14.24 -46.67 -12.33
N GLU A 368 -14.09 -45.37 -12.60
CA GLU A 368 -12.78 -44.71 -12.65
C GLU A 368 -12.32 -44.25 -11.26
N THR A 369 -11.02 -43.94 -11.11
CA THR A 369 -10.48 -43.36 -9.87
C THR A 369 -10.95 -41.92 -9.70
N ARG A 370 -11.35 -41.54 -8.49
CA ARG A 370 -11.73 -40.17 -8.12
C ARG A 370 -10.53 -39.22 -8.32
N SER A 371 -10.79 -38.00 -8.79
CA SER A 371 -9.76 -36.98 -9.02
C SER A 371 -9.72 -35.95 -7.90
N VAL A 372 -8.51 -35.60 -7.44
CA VAL A 372 -8.27 -34.44 -6.57
C VAL A 372 -8.66 -33.14 -7.29
N GLN A 373 -9.36 -32.23 -6.62
CA GLN A 373 -9.85 -30.97 -7.21
C GLN A 373 -8.90 -29.78 -7.03
N SER A 374 -8.20 -29.70 -5.90
CA SER A 374 -7.27 -28.62 -5.55
C SER A 374 -6.09 -29.14 -4.74
N PHE A 375 -5.02 -28.36 -4.71
CA PHE A 375 -3.94 -28.45 -3.74
C PHE A 375 -4.00 -27.24 -2.82
N ASP A 376 -4.23 -27.48 -1.53
CA ASP A 376 -4.45 -26.43 -0.55
C ASP A 376 -3.20 -26.20 0.33
N VAL A 377 -2.69 -24.98 0.32
CA VAL A 377 -1.53 -24.54 1.11
C VAL A 377 -2.02 -23.60 2.21
N ARG A 378 -1.91 -24.03 3.46
CA ARG A 378 -2.22 -23.20 4.63
C ARG A 378 -0.93 -22.85 5.36
N LEU A 379 -0.77 -21.57 5.69
CA LEU A 379 0.32 -21.00 6.48
C LEU A 379 -0.30 -20.27 7.68
N SER A 380 0.19 -20.52 8.88
CA SER A 380 -0.31 -19.89 10.11
C SER A 380 0.81 -19.57 11.08
N THR A 381 0.70 -18.46 11.80
CA THR A 381 1.68 -18.01 12.80
C THR A 381 1.16 -18.32 14.21
N LEU A 382 1.93 -19.11 14.97
CA LEU A 382 1.57 -19.51 16.34
C LEU A 382 1.95 -18.45 17.39
N HIS A 383 2.77 -17.48 16.99
CA HIS A 383 3.29 -16.38 17.80
C HIS A 383 3.37 -15.13 16.91
N GLU A 384 3.74 -13.99 17.49
CA GLU A 384 4.09 -12.78 16.76
C GLU A 384 5.20 -13.05 15.72
N SER A 385 5.07 -12.42 14.55
CA SER A 385 5.93 -12.60 13.38
C SER A 385 6.11 -11.29 12.63
N THR A 386 7.26 -11.12 11.98
CA THR A 386 7.57 -9.93 11.16
C THR A 386 7.47 -10.24 9.67
N ILE A 387 7.05 -9.25 8.87
CA ILE A 387 7.01 -9.30 7.41
C ILE A 387 7.66 -8.02 6.87
N ASP A 388 8.87 -8.15 6.32
CA ASP A 388 9.63 -7.06 5.71
C ASP A 388 9.39 -7.02 4.18
N LEU A 389 8.87 -5.91 3.66
CA LEU A 389 8.78 -5.64 2.22
C LEU A 389 9.95 -4.75 1.79
N LEU A 390 11.00 -5.37 1.26
CA LEU A 390 12.30 -4.77 0.93
C LEU A 390 12.41 -4.40 -0.56
N PHE A 391 12.70 -3.14 -0.86
CA PHE A 391 12.96 -2.64 -2.22
C PHE A 391 14.22 -1.77 -2.25
N SER A 392 14.79 -1.51 -3.43
CA SER A 392 15.98 -0.66 -3.54
C SER A 392 15.78 0.53 -4.48
N LYS A 393 16.21 1.70 -4.01
CA LYS A 393 16.29 2.95 -4.78
C LYS A 393 17.72 3.44 -4.71
N ASN A 394 18.37 3.70 -5.85
CA ASN A 394 19.72 4.27 -5.93
C ASN A 394 20.80 3.52 -5.10
N LYS A 395 20.69 2.20 -4.94
CA LYS A 395 21.52 1.33 -4.07
C LYS A 395 21.28 1.49 -2.55
N GLU A 396 20.32 2.29 -2.13
CA GLU A 396 19.82 2.32 -0.75
C GLU A 396 18.69 1.29 -0.58
N THR A 397 18.54 0.78 0.65
CA THR A 397 17.58 -0.26 1.02
C THR A 397 16.40 0.38 1.74
N ASN A 398 15.23 0.36 1.11
CA ASN A 398 13.97 0.81 1.72
C ASN A 398 13.11 -0.38 2.12
N ALA A 399 12.30 -0.19 3.16
CA ALA A 399 11.49 -1.24 3.76
C ALA A 399 10.12 -0.71 4.20
N VAL A 400 9.09 -1.53 4.03
CA VAL A 400 7.89 -1.48 4.89
C VAL A 400 8.02 -2.65 5.88
N HIS A 401 8.13 -2.35 7.15
CA HIS A 401 8.18 -3.32 8.24
C HIS A 401 6.77 -3.55 8.77
N VAL A 402 6.29 -4.78 8.70
CA VAL A 402 4.96 -5.16 9.17
C VAL A 402 5.08 -6.17 10.33
N ASN A 403 4.57 -5.81 11.49
CA ASN A 403 4.38 -6.73 12.61
C ASN A 403 2.98 -7.34 12.54
N VAL A 404 2.90 -8.64 12.83
CA VAL A 404 1.66 -9.41 12.77
C VAL A 404 1.54 -10.28 14.03
N GLY A 405 0.38 -10.20 14.68
CA GLY A 405 0.05 -10.94 15.89
C GLY A 405 -0.18 -12.44 15.69
N GLN A 406 -0.16 -13.17 16.80
CA GLN A 406 -0.42 -14.62 16.85
C GLN A 406 -1.81 -14.99 16.28
N GLY A 407 -1.91 -16.14 15.63
CA GLY A 407 -3.17 -16.66 15.05
C GLY A 407 -3.46 -16.18 13.62
N SER A 408 -2.61 -15.31 13.08
CA SER A 408 -2.70 -14.85 11.69
C SER A 408 -2.43 -15.97 10.70
N TYR A 409 -3.08 -15.92 9.53
CA TYR A 409 -2.99 -17.00 8.55
C TYR A 409 -3.13 -16.53 7.10
N LEU A 410 -2.62 -17.38 6.21
CA LEU A 410 -2.67 -17.31 4.75
C LEU A 410 -3.11 -18.69 4.25
N GLU A 411 -4.08 -18.73 3.37
CA GLU A 411 -4.60 -19.94 2.73
C GLU A 411 -4.59 -19.72 1.22
N MET A 412 -4.01 -20.66 0.48
CA MET A 412 -3.87 -20.62 -0.98
C MET A 412 -4.39 -21.92 -1.57
N THR A 413 -5.50 -21.84 -2.27
CA THR A 413 -6.10 -22.93 -3.03
C THR A 413 -5.62 -22.86 -4.47
N LEU A 414 -4.76 -23.82 -4.85
CA LEU A 414 -4.33 -24.02 -6.23
C LEU A 414 -5.27 -25.02 -6.91
N PRO A 415 -6.06 -24.65 -7.92
CA PRO A 415 -6.93 -25.60 -8.62
C PRO A 415 -6.09 -26.66 -9.35
N TRP A 416 -6.52 -27.91 -9.26
CA TRP A 416 -5.90 -29.07 -9.92
C TRP A 416 -6.72 -29.59 -11.11
N ILE A 417 -7.94 -29.07 -11.26
CA ILE A 417 -8.83 -29.32 -12.41
C ILE A 417 -9.06 -28.02 -13.20
N VAL A 418 -9.28 -28.16 -14.51
CA VAL A 418 -9.64 -27.06 -15.41
C VAL A 418 -11.14 -27.15 -15.71
N GLY A 419 -11.90 -26.11 -15.38
CA GLY A 419 -13.33 -26.01 -15.65
C GLY A 419 -13.64 -25.58 -17.09
N SER A 420 -14.93 -25.40 -17.41
CA SER A 420 -15.36 -24.91 -18.73
C SER A 420 -14.95 -23.48 -19.04
N ASP A 421 -14.60 -22.70 -18.02
CA ASP A 421 -14.19 -21.29 -18.09
C ASP A 421 -12.68 -21.11 -17.81
N GLY A 422 -11.92 -22.20 -17.67
CA GLY A 422 -10.53 -22.18 -17.19
C GLY A 422 -10.43 -22.50 -15.70
N TYR A 423 -9.52 -21.83 -14.98
CA TYR A 423 -9.29 -22.07 -13.55
C TYR A 423 -9.07 -20.77 -12.77
N THR A 424 -9.35 -20.79 -11.47
CA THR A 424 -9.20 -19.61 -10.60
C THR A 424 -8.38 -19.95 -9.37
N THR A 425 -7.19 -19.36 -9.25
CA THR A 425 -6.39 -19.42 -8.03
C THR A 425 -7.01 -18.49 -6.98
N LYS A 426 -7.15 -18.98 -5.75
CA LYS A 426 -7.67 -18.20 -4.62
C LYS A 426 -6.61 -18.11 -3.54
N VAL A 427 -6.35 -16.91 -3.05
CA VAL A 427 -5.50 -16.67 -1.89
C VAL A 427 -6.29 -15.83 -0.90
N THR A 428 -6.50 -16.32 0.31
CA THR A 428 -7.26 -15.65 1.36
C THR A 428 -6.48 -15.68 2.66
N GLY A 429 -6.51 -14.61 3.44
CA GLY A 429 -5.85 -14.58 4.73
C GLY A 429 -6.35 -13.48 5.64
N GLN A 430 -5.93 -13.54 6.88
CA GLN A 430 -6.26 -12.58 7.92
C GLN A 430 -5.02 -12.34 8.78
N LEU A 431 -4.60 -11.08 8.85
CA LEU A 431 -3.55 -10.60 9.73
C LEU A 431 -4.22 -9.98 10.96
N LEU A 432 -3.90 -10.48 12.15
CA LEU A 432 -4.38 -9.99 13.43
C LEU A 432 -3.35 -9.05 14.03
N HIS A 433 -3.80 -7.97 14.68
CA HIS A 433 -2.92 -6.92 15.24
C HIS A 433 -1.85 -6.48 14.23
N PHE A 434 -2.31 -6.02 13.07
CA PHE A 434 -1.48 -5.57 11.97
C PHE A 434 -0.92 -4.18 12.30
N GLU A 435 0.41 -4.07 12.37
CA GLU A 435 1.12 -2.80 12.52
C GLU A 435 2.14 -2.67 11.38
N ALA A 436 2.05 -1.60 10.59
CA ALA A 436 2.95 -1.31 9.48
C ALA A 436 3.68 0.01 9.72
N THR A 437 4.99 0.00 9.47
CA THR A 437 5.88 1.17 9.54
C THR A 437 6.77 1.25 8.30
N THR A 438 7.18 2.46 7.92
CA THR A 438 8.09 2.71 6.79
C THR A 438 9.51 3.02 7.25
N SER A 439 10.48 2.87 6.35
CA SER A 439 11.87 3.26 6.54
C SER A 439 12.14 4.77 6.38
N LEU A 440 11.11 5.61 6.21
CA LEU A 440 11.23 7.06 6.24
C LEU A 440 11.58 7.57 7.65
N THR A 441 12.00 8.83 7.77
CA THR A 441 12.27 9.43 9.09
C THR A 441 11.01 9.49 9.94
N PHE A 442 9.86 9.84 9.35
CA PHE A 442 8.54 9.61 9.91
C PHE A 442 8.10 8.17 9.59
N ARG A 443 8.02 7.31 10.62
CA ARG A 443 7.88 5.85 10.44
C ARG A 443 6.45 5.32 10.42
N SER A 444 5.49 6.00 11.04
CA SER A 444 4.14 5.46 11.24
C SER A 444 3.36 5.38 9.93
N LEU A 445 2.72 4.25 9.64
CA LEU A 445 1.93 4.06 8.41
C LEU A 445 0.50 3.58 8.70
N VAL A 446 0.29 2.36 9.20
CA VAL A 446 -1.07 1.82 9.48
C VAL A 446 -1.04 0.87 10.68
N GLU A 447 -2.03 0.99 11.56
CA GLU A 447 -2.36 0.05 12.64
C GLU A 447 -3.79 -0.47 12.43
N SER A 448 -4.07 -1.76 12.64
CA SER A 448 -5.41 -2.33 12.52
C SER A 448 -5.59 -3.60 13.37
N GLU A 449 -6.77 -3.77 13.99
CA GLU A 449 -7.08 -4.97 14.79
C GLU A 449 -7.12 -6.24 13.91
N THR A 450 -7.73 -6.15 12.73
CA THR A 450 -7.73 -7.23 11.72
C THR A 450 -7.62 -6.67 10.31
N LEU A 451 -6.74 -7.25 9.49
CA LEU A 451 -6.65 -7.00 8.05
C LEU A 451 -6.87 -8.30 7.29
N GLU A 452 -8.06 -8.46 6.73
CA GLU A 452 -8.42 -9.55 5.82
C GLU A 452 -8.00 -9.20 4.39
N PHE A 453 -7.47 -10.17 3.66
CA PHE A 453 -7.13 -10.02 2.25
C PHE A 453 -7.63 -11.22 1.46
N ALA A 454 -8.18 -10.97 0.27
CA ALA A 454 -8.67 -11.99 -0.65
C ALA A 454 -8.26 -11.63 -2.09
N ILE A 455 -7.38 -12.44 -2.66
CA ILE A 455 -6.95 -12.39 -4.06
C ILE A 455 -7.63 -13.52 -4.82
N ARG A 456 -8.19 -13.20 -5.98
CA ARG A 456 -8.71 -14.19 -6.94
C ARG A 456 -8.11 -13.88 -8.31
N SER A 457 -7.27 -14.77 -8.82
CA SER A 457 -6.70 -14.67 -10.17
C SER A 457 -7.37 -15.70 -11.06
N HIS A 458 -8.20 -15.23 -11.99
CA HIS A 458 -8.86 -16.07 -12.97
C HIS A 458 -8.02 -16.20 -14.25
N TYR A 459 -7.84 -17.43 -14.72
CA TYR A 459 -7.09 -17.78 -15.91
C TYR A 459 -8.02 -18.52 -16.89
N PRO A 460 -8.34 -17.92 -18.05
CA PRO A 460 -9.23 -18.51 -19.04
C PRO A 460 -8.58 -19.72 -19.74
N LEU A 461 -9.37 -20.48 -20.51
CA LEU A 461 -8.88 -21.65 -21.26
C LEU A 461 -7.79 -21.31 -22.27
N ARG A 462 -7.89 -20.16 -22.94
CA ARG A 462 -6.90 -19.68 -23.91
C ARG A 462 -5.83 -18.88 -23.18
N TRP A 463 -4.57 -19.28 -23.32
CA TRP A 463 -3.44 -18.70 -22.57
C TRP A 463 -3.24 -17.19 -22.78
N ASN A 464 -3.69 -16.64 -23.92
CA ASN A 464 -3.55 -15.23 -24.31
C ASN A 464 -4.87 -14.44 -24.25
N ASP A 465 -5.91 -14.99 -23.61
CA ASP A 465 -7.22 -14.36 -23.44
C ASP A 465 -7.27 -13.56 -22.13
N HIS A 466 -8.32 -12.75 -21.96
CA HIS A 466 -8.40 -11.77 -20.89
C HIS A 466 -8.42 -12.38 -19.48
N GLN A 467 -7.54 -11.90 -18.60
CA GLN A 467 -7.45 -12.35 -17.21
C GLN A 467 -8.06 -11.33 -16.24
N GLU A 468 -8.94 -11.79 -15.36
CA GLU A 468 -9.56 -10.96 -14.32
C GLU A 468 -8.93 -11.28 -12.96
N TRP A 469 -8.23 -10.31 -12.37
CA TRP A 469 -7.57 -10.45 -11.08
C TRP A 469 -8.20 -9.48 -10.07
N LEU A 470 -8.78 -10.03 -9.00
CA LEU A 470 -9.50 -9.27 -7.97
C LEU A 470 -8.67 -9.26 -6.69
N LEU A 471 -8.44 -8.09 -6.09
CA LEU A 471 -7.84 -7.91 -4.77
C LEU A 471 -8.80 -7.14 -3.87
N ASN A 472 -9.32 -7.83 -2.85
CA ASN A 472 -10.12 -7.22 -1.80
C ASN A 472 -9.30 -7.17 -0.50
N LEU A 473 -9.13 -5.98 0.06
CA LEU A 473 -8.55 -5.74 1.37
C LEU A 473 -9.67 -5.25 2.30
N THR A 474 -9.85 -5.86 3.47
CA THR A 474 -10.84 -5.47 4.47
C THR A 474 -10.17 -5.28 5.83
N GLY A 475 -9.95 -4.03 6.22
CA GLY A 475 -9.46 -3.65 7.54
C GLY A 475 -10.61 -3.43 8.51
N CYS A 476 -10.43 -3.82 9.77
CA CYS A 476 -11.31 -3.44 10.87
C CYS A 476 -10.52 -2.62 11.90
N LYS A 477 -11.12 -1.55 12.44
CA LYS A 477 -10.53 -0.72 13.49
C LYS A 477 -9.14 -0.23 13.07
N ALA A 478 -9.09 0.47 11.94
CA ALA A 478 -7.86 0.84 11.26
C ALA A 478 -7.49 2.31 11.46
N SER A 479 -6.30 2.58 11.97
CA SER A 479 -5.73 3.92 12.12
C SER A 479 -4.54 4.08 11.17
N GLY A 480 -4.63 4.98 10.20
CA GLY A 480 -3.61 5.20 9.16
C GLY A 480 -3.03 6.60 9.19
N TYR A 481 -1.72 6.74 8.96
CA TYR A 481 -0.97 7.99 8.96
C TYR A 481 -0.48 8.33 7.55
N PHE A 482 -0.86 9.50 7.04
CA PHE A 482 -0.53 9.92 5.68
C PHE A 482 0.22 11.26 5.64
N ILE A 483 1.35 11.26 4.93
CA ILE A 483 2.17 12.42 4.59
C ILE A 483 2.50 12.39 3.10
N TYR A 484 2.85 13.54 2.53
CA TYR A 484 3.20 13.64 1.10
C TYR A 484 4.34 12.68 0.71
N ALA A 485 5.37 12.52 1.54
CA ALA A 485 6.49 11.63 1.26
C ALA A 485 6.13 10.14 1.10
N HIS A 486 4.98 9.68 1.64
CA HIS A 486 4.49 8.32 1.38
C HIS A 486 4.15 8.10 -0.10
N LYS A 487 3.68 9.14 -0.82
CA LYS A 487 3.39 9.06 -2.27
C LYS A 487 4.64 8.65 -3.05
N ASP A 488 5.73 9.40 -2.88
CA ASP A 488 6.97 9.17 -3.62
C ASP A 488 7.59 7.81 -3.22
N PHE A 489 7.57 7.48 -1.93
CA PHE A 489 8.03 6.18 -1.40
C PHE A 489 7.28 4.99 -2.04
N PHE A 490 5.94 5.03 -2.10
CA PHE A 490 5.16 3.98 -2.75
C PHE A 490 5.27 4.01 -4.28
N GLN A 491 5.47 5.17 -4.89
CA GLN A 491 5.76 5.28 -6.32
C GLN A 491 7.10 4.61 -6.67
N ASP A 492 8.16 4.83 -5.88
CA ASP A 492 9.45 4.13 -6.04
C ASP A 492 9.28 2.61 -5.87
N MET A 493 8.52 2.20 -4.86
CA MET A 493 8.22 0.80 -4.56
C MET A 493 7.52 0.11 -5.75
N ILE A 494 6.46 0.72 -6.28
CA ILE A 494 5.71 0.23 -7.45
C ILE A 494 6.61 0.23 -8.71
N ASN A 495 7.45 1.24 -8.90
CA ASN A 495 8.39 1.31 -10.02
C ASN A 495 9.45 0.21 -9.99
N ASP A 496 9.89 -0.25 -8.81
CA ASP A 496 10.79 -1.41 -8.70
C ASP A 496 10.03 -2.73 -8.91
N TRP A 497 8.77 -2.85 -8.46
CA TRP A 497 7.91 -4.00 -8.79
C TRP A 497 7.55 -4.08 -10.28
N SER A 498 7.45 -2.94 -10.98
CA SER A 498 7.16 -2.89 -12.41
C SER A 498 8.33 -3.40 -13.26
N THR A 499 8.03 -4.16 -14.31
CA THR A 499 9.08 -4.72 -15.17
C THR A 499 9.72 -3.64 -16.04
N LYS A 500 11.00 -3.36 -15.81
CA LYS A 500 11.80 -2.39 -16.60
C LYS A 500 12.18 -2.90 -18.00
N SER A 501 11.76 -4.12 -18.37
CA SER A 501 11.97 -4.67 -19.73
C SER A 501 11.07 -3.96 -20.74
N LYS A 502 11.48 -3.94 -22.01
CA LYS A 502 10.63 -3.42 -23.08
C LYS A 502 9.38 -4.32 -23.21
N PRO A 503 8.17 -3.75 -23.33
CA PRO A 503 6.96 -4.53 -23.55
C PRO A 503 7.06 -5.25 -24.91
N ASP A 504 6.81 -6.55 -24.91
CA ASP A 504 6.84 -7.41 -26.09
C ASP A 504 5.44 -7.92 -26.39
N LEU A 505 5.04 -7.83 -27.66
CA LEU A 505 3.74 -8.26 -28.14
C LEU A 505 3.56 -9.78 -28.05
N LEU A 506 4.64 -10.57 -28.19
CA LEU A 506 4.59 -12.03 -28.11
C LEU A 506 4.30 -12.55 -26.69
N HIS A 507 4.68 -11.77 -25.68
CA HIS A 507 4.47 -12.08 -24.26
C HIS A 507 3.30 -11.28 -23.64
N PHE A 508 2.61 -10.46 -24.43
CA PHE A 508 1.47 -9.69 -23.95
C PHE A 508 0.25 -10.59 -23.80
N VAL A 509 -0.26 -10.66 -22.57
CA VAL A 509 -1.56 -11.24 -22.24
C VAL A 509 -2.38 -10.14 -21.59
N PRO A 510 -3.61 -9.85 -22.04
CA PRO A 510 -4.41 -8.76 -21.49
C PRO A 510 -4.98 -9.13 -20.11
N TYR A 511 -4.95 -8.20 -19.16
CA TYR A 511 -5.49 -8.42 -17.82
C TYR A 511 -6.05 -7.14 -17.18
N THR A 512 -7.13 -7.27 -16.42
CA THR A 512 -7.63 -6.20 -15.54
C THR A 512 -7.40 -6.58 -14.08
N TRP A 513 -6.75 -5.69 -13.32
CA TRP A 513 -6.82 -5.73 -11.87
C TRP A 513 -8.02 -4.90 -11.37
N ARG A 514 -8.84 -5.45 -10.48
CA ARG A 514 -9.76 -4.67 -9.65
C ARG A 514 -9.30 -4.67 -8.21
N LEU A 515 -9.12 -3.50 -7.63
CA LEU A 515 -8.68 -3.31 -6.25
C LEU A 515 -9.81 -2.68 -5.44
N THR A 516 -10.16 -3.30 -4.32
CA THR A 516 -11.15 -2.79 -3.36
C THR A 516 -10.55 -2.78 -1.97
N VAL A 517 -10.57 -1.63 -1.30
CA VAL A 517 -10.07 -1.43 0.07
C VAL A 517 -11.22 -0.94 0.94
N LEU A 518 -11.69 -1.80 1.84
CA LEU A 518 -12.79 -1.53 2.75
C LEU A 518 -12.26 -1.40 4.18
N LEU A 519 -12.42 -0.25 4.83
CA LEU A 519 -12.11 -0.07 6.25
C LEU A 519 -13.41 0.08 7.05
N LYS A 520 -13.66 -0.85 7.96
CA LYS A 520 -14.76 -0.79 8.93
C LYS A 520 -14.22 -0.20 10.23
N GLU A 521 -14.81 0.90 10.70
CA GLU A 521 -14.30 1.70 11.82
C GLU A 521 -12.86 2.20 11.57
N PHE A 522 -12.71 3.45 11.12
CA PHE A 522 -11.40 3.95 10.64
C PHE A 522 -11.03 5.33 11.19
N GLU A 523 -9.73 5.61 11.24
CA GLU A 523 -9.12 6.92 11.52
C GLU A 523 -7.98 7.19 10.52
N LEU A 524 -8.18 8.09 9.55
CA LEU A 524 -7.11 8.56 8.64
C LEU A 524 -6.52 9.87 9.19
N ILE A 525 -5.33 9.79 9.77
CA ILE A 525 -4.62 10.88 10.41
C ILE A 525 -3.61 11.51 9.43
N THR A 526 -3.63 12.83 9.35
CA THR A 526 -2.72 13.63 8.52
C THR A 526 -2.04 14.71 9.37
N LEU A 527 -0.86 15.13 8.94
CA LEU A 527 -0.05 16.15 9.59
C LEU A 527 -0.33 17.52 8.97
N ALA A 528 -0.63 18.52 9.82
CA ALA A 528 -1.16 19.83 9.40
C ALA A 528 -0.29 21.01 9.89
N ASN A 529 0.97 20.75 10.22
CA ASN A 529 1.93 21.76 10.68
C ASN A 529 2.26 22.79 9.58
N GLU A 530 2.58 24.02 10.00
CA GLU A 530 3.00 25.08 9.09
C GLU A 530 4.36 24.77 8.44
N SER A 531 4.54 25.20 7.17
CA SER A 531 5.77 25.00 6.38
C SER A 531 6.26 23.53 6.32
N ASN A 532 5.35 22.57 6.53
CA ASN A 532 5.61 21.15 6.58
C ASN A 532 6.78 20.74 7.51
N TRP A 533 6.92 21.43 8.65
CA TRP A 533 7.75 20.94 9.75
C TRP A 533 7.10 19.71 10.37
N ILE A 534 7.83 18.61 10.54
CA ILE A 534 7.32 17.39 11.19
C ILE A 534 8.29 16.99 12.29
N ASP A 535 7.84 16.90 13.53
CA ASP A 535 8.62 16.21 14.55
C ASP A 535 8.59 14.70 14.27
N CYS A 536 9.75 14.14 13.95
CA CYS A 536 9.94 12.72 13.69
C CYS A 536 10.32 11.92 14.96
N SER A 537 10.25 12.53 16.15
CA SER A 537 10.57 11.85 17.41
C SER A 537 9.66 10.65 17.68
N SER A 538 10.20 9.63 18.36
CA SER A 538 9.48 8.37 18.62
C SER A 538 8.68 8.35 19.92
N GLN A 539 8.84 9.35 20.80
CA GLN A 539 8.31 9.28 22.18
C GLN A 539 7.38 10.44 22.55
N HIS A 540 7.53 11.63 21.94
CA HIS A 540 6.68 12.81 22.22
C HIS A 540 6.53 13.69 20.98
N GLN A 541 5.69 13.28 20.02
CA GLN A 541 5.46 14.03 18.79
C GLN A 541 4.67 15.32 19.03
N GLU A 542 5.31 16.48 18.88
CA GLU A 542 4.68 17.80 19.04
C GLU A 542 4.02 18.32 17.74
N ASN A 543 3.23 17.45 17.11
CA ASN A 543 2.62 17.73 15.81
C ASN A 543 1.13 18.12 15.91
N SER A 544 0.70 19.05 15.05
CA SER A 544 -0.72 19.35 14.80
C SER A 544 -1.28 18.36 13.78
N HIS A 545 -2.44 17.79 14.10
CA HIS A 545 -3.05 16.72 13.30
C HIS A 545 -4.48 17.06 12.87
N ILE A 546 -4.82 16.63 11.66
CA ILE A 546 -6.19 16.54 11.15
C ILE A 546 -6.51 15.08 10.90
N ALA A 547 -7.60 14.58 11.46
CA ALA A 547 -8.03 13.20 11.28
C ALA A 547 -9.44 13.09 10.68
N ILE A 548 -9.62 12.17 9.74
CA ILE A 548 -10.90 11.79 9.14
C ILE A 548 -11.29 10.45 9.75
N CYS A 549 -12.37 10.40 10.53
CA CYS A 549 -12.75 9.22 11.30
C CYS A 549 -14.19 8.80 10.99
N GLY A 550 -14.46 7.57 10.58
CA GLY A 550 -15.80 7.13 10.17
C GLY A 550 -16.09 5.65 10.42
N ASP A 551 -17.33 5.24 10.12
CA ASP A 551 -17.81 3.87 10.38
C ASP A 551 -17.49 2.95 9.19
N LEU A 552 -17.49 3.48 7.96
CA LEU A 552 -17.14 2.75 6.73
C LEU A 552 -16.36 3.65 5.76
N PHE A 553 -15.26 3.15 5.22
CA PHE A 553 -14.52 3.72 4.09
C PHE A 553 -14.40 2.66 3.00
N ASP A 554 -14.88 2.95 1.80
CA ASP A 554 -14.73 2.11 0.61
C ASP A 554 -13.90 2.88 -0.42
N PHE A 555 -12.79 2.29 -0.85
CA PHE A 555 -11.94 2.80 -1.92
C PHE A 555 -11.76 1.71 -2.98
N SER A 556 -12.25 1.96 -4.19
CA SER A 556 -12.18 1.02 -5.30
C SER A 556 -11.66 1.66 -6.58
N PHE A 557 -10.84 0.91 -7.33
CA PHE A 557 -10.32 1.31 -8.64
C PHE A 557 -9.90 0.11 -9.49
N ASP A 558 -9.99 0.29 -10.80
CA ASP A 558 -9.60 -0.70 -11.80
C ASP A 558 -8.33 -0.25 -12.53
N LEU A 559 -7.43 -1.21 -12.80
CA LEU A 559 -6.26 -1.04 -13.68
C LEU A 559 -6.45 -1.93 -14.93
N PRO A 560 -7.04 -1.39 -16.02
CA PRO A 560 -7.27 -2.14 -17.27
C PRO A 560 -6.03 -2.16 -18.16
N PHE A 561 -5.31 -3.30 -18.19
CA PHE A 561 -4.19 -3.55 -19.10
C PHE A 561 -4.65 -4.42 -20.29
N ASP A 562 -5.77 -4.02 -20.89
CA ASP A 562 -6.48 -4.83 -21.88
C ASP A 562 -5.90 -4.66 -23.31
N ASP A 563 -5.30 -3.50 -23.59
CA ASP A 563 -4.68 -3.14 -24.87
C ASP A 563 -3.13 -3.12 -24.78
N PHE A 564 -2.46 -3.54 -25.86
CA PHE A 564 -1.01 -3.38 -25.98
C PHE A 564 -0.64 -1.94 -26.37
N LEU A 565 -0.04 -1.19 -25.43
CA LEU A 565 0.41 0.20 -25.60
C LEU A 565 -0.70 1.18 -26.06
N PRO A 566 -1.80 1.34 -25.28
CA PRO A 566 -2.87 2.27 -25.61
C PRO A 566 -2.39 3.73 -25.58
N LEU A 567 -2.99 4.58 -26.42
CA LEU A 567 -2.68 6.01 -26.49
C LEU A 567 -3.06 6.78 -25.20
N THR A 568 -4.15 6.34 -24.55
CA THR A 568 -4.70 6.91 -23.32
C THR A 568 -5.33 5.81 -22.50
N LEU A 569 -5.16 5.82 -21.18
CA LEU A 569 -5.75 4.85 -20.27
C LEU A 569 -6.64 5.58 -19.24
N PRO A 570 -7.94 5.24 -19.13
CA PRO A 570 -8.87 5.86 -18.17
C PRO A 570 -8.82 5.13 -16.82
N LEU A 571 -8.21 5.75 -15.81
CA LEU A 571 -8.26 5.30 -14.43
C LEU A 571 -9.44 5.95 -13.70
N ARG A 572 -10.25 5.13 -13.02
CA ARG A 572 -11.39 5.60 -12.23
C ARG A 572 -11.20 5.15 -10.79
N PHE A 573 -11.13 6.12 -9.89
CA PHE A 573 -11.07 5.92 -8.45
C PHE A 573 -12.40 6.35 -7.86
N TRP A 574 -12.98 5.48 -7.03
CA TRP A 574 -14.18 5.74 -6.25
C TRP A 574 -13.82 5.68 -4.77
N ILE A 575 -14.20 6.71 -4.01
CA ILE A 575 -14.04 6.76 -2.55
C ILE A 575 -15.41 7.10 -1.96
N GLN A 576 -15.89 6.30 -1.02
CA GLN A 576 -17.11 6.55 -0.25
C GLN A 576 -16.81 6.45 1.25
N GLY A 577 -17.32 7.41 2.03
CA GLY A 577 -17.21 7.43 3.48
C GLY A 577 -18.58 7.59 4.15
N GLU A 578 -18.84 6.77 5.17
CA GLU A 578 -20.07 6.81 5.98
C GLU A 578 -19.79 7.22 7.42
N SER A 579 -20.71 8.01 8.00
CA SER A 579 -20.61 8.55 9.37
C SER A 579 -19.28 9.29 9.64
N VAL A 580 -18.72 9.97 8.64
CA VAL A 580 -17.42 10.62 8.73
C VAL A 580 -17.48 11.84 9.66
N ASP A 581 -16.63 11.86 10.69
CA ASP A 581 -16.31 13.05 11.47
C ASP A 581 -14.87 13.48 11.17
N LEU A 582 -14.63 14.78 11.21
CA LEU A 582 -13.34 15.41 10.96
C LEU A 582 -12.85 16.03 12.27
N ALA A 583 -11.77 15.52 12.82
CA ALA A 583 -11.23 15.89 14.12
C ALA A 583 -9.91 16.66 14.00
N LEU A 584 -9.73 17.64 14.89
CA LEU A 584 -8.52 18.43 15.05
C LEU A 584 -7.81 18.04 16.35
N PHE A 585 -6.48 17.99 16.31
CA PHE A 585 -5.63 17.96 17.48
C PHE A 585 -4.54 19.02 17.37
N LEU A 586 -4.32 19.74 18.47
CA LEU A 586 -3.24 20.72 18.63
C LEU A 586 -2.29 20.23 19.74
N PRO A 587 -0.97 20.28 19.55
CA PRO A 587 -0.02 19.87 20.58
C PRO A 587 -0.03 20.85 21.76
N GLU A 588 0.49 20.42 22.92
CA GLU A 588 0.44 21.22 24.17
C GLU A 588 1.20 22.55 24.10
N VAL A 589 2.15 22.67 23.16
CA VAL A 589 2.94 23.88 22.89
C VAL A 589 2.10 25.04 22.34
N TYR A 590 0.97 24.75 21.66
CA TYR A 590 0.15 25.79 21.02
C TYR A 590 -0.71 26.51 22.06
N SER A 591 -0.52 27.83 22.22
CA SER A 591 -1.31 28.64 23.16
C SER A 591 -2.82 28.63 22.83
N SER A 592 -3.17 28.45 21.55
CA SER A 592 -4.54 28.30 21.08
C SER A 592 -5.23 27.00 21.51
N ARG A 593 -4.49 25.93 21.89
CA ARG A 593 -5.08 24.64 22.31
C ARG A 593 -6.10 24.81 23.45
N LEU A 594 -5.68 25.47 24.53
CA LEU A 594 -6.54 25.70 25.71
C LEU A 594 -7.79 26.52 25.36
N VAL A 595 -7.66 27.46 24.41
CA VAL A 595 -8.79 28.26 23.94
C VAL A 595 -9.79 27.39 23.19
N VAL A 596 -9.36 26.59 22.22
CA VAL A 596 -10.25 25.71 21.43
C VAL A 596 -10.89 24.63 22.32
N GLU A 597 -10.14 24.01 23.22
CA GLU A 597 -10.70 23.07 24.21
C GLU A 597 -11.75 23.75 25.11
N SER A 598 -11.51 25.00 25.56
CA SER A 598 -12.48 25.73 26.37
C SER A 598 -13.76 26.08 25.59
N LEU A 599 -13.63 26.35 24.29
CA LEU A 599 -14.75 26.62 23.38
C LEU A 599 -15.59 25.35 23.15
N ASP A 600 -14.98 24.18 22.92
CA ASP A 600 -15.74 22.92 22.80
C ASP A 600 -16.46 22.57 24.11
N ARG A 601 -15.79 22.66 25.26
CA ARG A 601 -16.41 22.29 26.56
C ARG A 601 -17.60 23.18 26.96
N HIS A 602 -17.58 24.47 26.62
CA HIS A 602 -18.57 25.46 27.09
C HIS A 602 -19.48 26.01 25.97
N ALA A 603 -19.39 25.51 24.74
CA ALA A 603 -20.35 25.89 23.71
C ALA A 603 -21.77 25.40 24.07
N LYS A 604 -22.77 26.01 23.42
CA LYS A 604 -24.17 25.55 23.45
C LYS A 604 -24.66 25.49 22.01
N LEU A 605 -24.98 24.29 21.54
CA LEU A 605 -25.40 24.03 20.18
C LEU A 605 -26.93 24.04 20.09
N GLN A 606 -27.47 24.19 18.87
CA GLN A 606 -28.91 24.18 18.62
C GLN A 606 -29.21 23.25 17.45
N ALA A 607 -30.02 22.20 17.67
CA ALA A 607 -30.44 21.30 16.60
C ALA A 607 -31.46 21.99 15.65
N ARG A 608 -31.73 21.38 14.48
CA ARG A 608 -32.76 21.85 13.54
C ARG A 608 -34.15 21.97 14.21
N ASP A 609 -34.45 21.09 15.16
CA ASP A 609 -35.70 21.08 15.94
C ASP A 609 -35.76 22.18 17.02
N GLY A 610 -34.72 23.01 17.13
CA GLY A 610 -34.61 24.08 18.13
C GLY A 610 -34.22 23.60 19.54
N THR A 611 -33.98 22.30 19.74
CA THR A 611 -33.46 21.76 21.00
C THR A 611 -32.03 22.25 21.25
N ILE A 612 -31.72 22.61 22.49
CA ILE A 612 -30.36 23.01 22.89
C ILE A 612 -29.59 21.73 23.19
N LEU A 613 -28.52 21.51 22.44
CA LEU A 613 -27.57 20.43 22.66
C LEU A 613 -26.34 21.01 23.37
N HIS A 614 -25.87 20.32 24.40
CA HIS A 614 -24.50 20.56 24.86
C HIS A 614 -23.54 19.79 23.94
N PRO A 615 -22.33 20.32 23.67
CA PRO A 615 -21.18 19.55 23.20
C PRO A 615 -21.10 18.25 24.02
N ARG A 616 -21.05 17.11 23.33
CA ARG A 616 -21.51 15.81 23.85
C ARG A 616 -20.80 15.47 25.17
N PRO A 617 -21.51 15.37 26.32
CA PRO A 617 -20.87 15.31 27.64
C PRO A 617 -20.33 13.92 28.06
N GLN A 618 -20.37 12.92 27.17
CA GLN A 618 -19.79 11.60 27.36
C GLN A 618 -19.27 11.09 26.02
N ASP A 619 -18.19 10.29 26.06
CA ASP A 619 -17.67 9.59 24.88
C ASP A 619 -18.80 8.88 24.13
N ASN A 620 -18.78 9.01 22.80
CA ASN A 620 -19.70 8.29 21.93
C ASN A 620 -19.43 6.77 22.07
N GLN A 621 -20.13 6.08 22.97
CA GLN A 621 -20.13 4.60 23.06
C GLN A 621 -20.60 3.90 21.75
N ARG A 622 -20.94 4.67 20.71
CA ARG A 622 -21.38 4.21 19.39
C ARG A 622 -20.35 4.36 18.27
N LYS A 623 -19.28 5.14 18.44
CA LYS A 623 -18.26 5.33 17.39
C LYS A 623 -16.89 4.96 17.95
N TRP A 624 -16.22 4.04 17.28
CA TRP A 624 -14.86 3.63 17.63
C TRP A 624 -13.85 4.76 17.38
N ARG A 625 -12.86 4.86 18.27
CA ARG A 625 -11.72 5.80 18.21
C ARG A 625 -10.50 5.16 18.90
N ASN A 626 -9.40 4.93 18.20
CA ASN A 626 -8.16 4.46 18.83
C ASN A 626 -7.36 5.63 19.37
N ILE A 627 -6.92 6.51 18.47
CA ILE A 627 -6.04 7.64 18.76
C ILE A 627 -6.85 8.92 18.93
N CYS A 628 -7.90 9.12 18.13
CA CYS A 628 -8.67 10.37 18.07
C CYS A 628 -9.71 10.49 19.21
N ARG A 629 -9.29 10.21 20.45
CA ARG A 629 -10.11 10.25 21.66
C ARG A 629 -10.18 11.65 22.26
N ARG A 630 -11.38 12.10 22.63
CA ARG A 630 -11.63 13.39 23.30
C ARG A 630 -10.82 13.56 24.59
N SER A 631 -10.58 12.48 25.33
CA SER A 631 -9.74 12.49 26.54
C SER A 631 -8.27 12.87 26.29
N GLY A 632 -7.76 12.72 25.05
CA GLY A 632 -6.42 13.14 24.65
C GLY A 632 -6.33 14.59 24.15
N GLY A 633 -7.47 15.29 24.03
CA GLY A 633 -7.55 16.65 23.47
C GLY A 633 -7.98 16.74 22.00
N TRP A 634 -8.49 15.64 21.42
CA TRP A 634 -9.09 15.66 20.08
C TRP A 634 -10.48 16.32 20.08
N ILE A 635 -10.76 17.16 19.08
CA ILE A 635 -11.99 17.94 18.97
C ILE A 635 -12.64 17.70 17.60
N ASP A 636 -13.87 17.16 17.59
CA ASP A 636 -14.65 16.98 16.35
C ASP A 636 -15.06 18.36 15.80
N CYS A 637 -14.58 18.71 14.61
CA CYS A 637 -14.80 20.01 13.95
C CYS A 637 -15.92 19.97 12.90
N TRP A 638 -16.17 18.83 12.26
CA TRP A 638 -17.21 18.70 11.22
C TRP A 638 -17.73 17.26 11.17
N SER A 639 -19.04 17.07 11.08
CA SER A 639 -19.70 15.75 11.02
C SER A 639 -20.54 15.62 9.75
N ILE A 640 -20.32 14.54 9.00
CA ILE A 640 -20.80 14.29 7.65
C ILE A 640 -21.38 12.85 7.60
N PRO A 641 -22.69 12.66 7.35
CA PRO A 641 -23.28 11.33 7.30
C PRO A 641 -22.79 10.47 6.13
N ILE A 642 -22.62 11.07 4.95
CA ILE A 642 -22.13 10.42 3.73
C ILE A 642 -21.30 11.44 2.94
N ALA A 643 -20.13 11.01 2.46
CA ALA A 643 -19.32 11.71 1.47
C ALA A 643 -18.90 10.73 0.36
N ALA A 644 -18.88 11.20 -0.90
CA ALA A 644 -18.42 10.44 -2.05
C ALA A 644 -17.45 11.28 -2.89
N ILE A 645 -16.39 10.65 -3.39
CA ILE A 645 -15.40 11.25 -4.29
C ILE A 645 -15.24 10.33 -5.50
N SER A 646 -15.43 10.87 -6.69
CA SER A 646 -15.01 10.24 -7.93
C SER A 646 -13.82 10.99 -8.52
N ILE A 647 -12.73 10.27 -8.81
CA ILE A 647 -11.58 10.81 -9.53
C ILE A 647 -11.43 9.99 -10.81
N ASN A 648 -11.59 10.64 -11.95
CA ASN A 648 -11.40 10.03 -13.27
C ASN A 648 -10.19 10.70 -13.94
N TRP A 649 -9.11 9.93 -14.10
CA TRP A 649 -7.83 10.35 -14.65
C TRP A 649 -7.57 9.64 -15.97
N ILE A 650 -7.62 10.39 -17.07
CA ILE A 650 -7.27 9.91 -18.40
C ILE A 650 -5.83 10.34 -18.66
N TYR A 651 -4.90 9.39 -18.54
CA TYR A 651 -3.47 9.63 -18.68
C TYR A 651 -2.92 9.03 -19.97
N HIS A 652 -1.85 9.61 -20.52
CA HIS A 652 -1.13 9.06 -21.67
C HIS A 652 0.04 8.19 -21.20
N PRO A 653 0.04 6.86 -21.44
CA PRO A 653 1.14 5.99 -21.04
C PRO A 653 2.49 6.39 -21.65
N MET A 654 3.56 6.22 -20.87
CA MET A 654 4.93 6.57 -21.25
C MET A 654 5.83 5.32 -21.28
N PRO A 655 5.64 4.41 -22.25
CA PRO A 655 6.50 3.23 -22.38
C PRO A 655 7.96 3.64 -22.64
N ALA A 656 8.90 2.81 -22.18
CA ALA A 656 10.31 2.97 -22.50
C ALA A 656 10.52 2.98 -24.03
N TYR A 657 11.44 3.81 -24.52
CA TYR A 657 11.71 3.92 -25.95
C TYR A 657 12.07 2.54 -26.55
N GLY A 658 11.39 2.19 -27.65
CA GLY A 658 11.75 1.03 -28.47
C GLY A 658 13.20 1.11 -28.95
N PRO A 659 13.81 0.00 -29.42
CA PRO A 659 15.01 0.13 -30.22
C PRO A 659 14.72 1.08 -31.40
N PRO A 660 15.68 1.91 -31.85
CA PRO A 660 15.46 2.75 -33.02
C PRO A 660 15.05 1.87 -34.21
N PRO A 661 14.14 2.34 -35.08
CA PRO A 661 13.65 1.54 -36.20
C PRO A 661 14.83 1.06 -37.06
N GLN A 662 15.05 -0.25 -37.06
CA GLN A 662 16.14 -0.88 -37.81
C GLN A 662 15.74 -0.99 -39.28
N ALA A 663 15.71 0.15 -39.99
CA ALA A 663 15.47 0.18 -41.42
C ALA A 663 16.57 -0.58 -42.18
N ASP A 664 16.16 -1.54 -43.02
CA ASP A 664 16.88 -2.28 -44.05
C ASP A 664 18.37 -2.60 -43.78
N ILE A 665 18.64 -3.79 -43.22
CA ILE A 665 20.01 -4.31 -43.05
C ILE A 665 20.12 -5.75 -43.56
N THR A 666 21.03 -5.97 -44.50
CA THR A 666 21.19 -7.23 -45.27
C THR A 666 22.59 -7.86 -45.12
N THR A 667 23.19 -7.85 -43.93
CA THR A 667 24.57 -8.34 -43.71
C THR A 667 24.73 -9.34 -42.56
N PRO A 668 25.62 -10.34 -42.68
CA PRO A 668 25.76 -11.44 -41.72
C PRO A 668 26.33 -11.01 -40.35
N GLU A 669 26.98 -9.86 -40.25
CA GLU A 669 27.36 -9.25 -38.96
C GLU A 669 26.14 -9.01 -38.04
N LYS A 670 24.92 -9.00 -38.60
CA LYS A 670 23.69 -8.84 -37.83
C LYS A 670 23.09 -10.13 -37.27
N GLU A 671 23.43 -11.32 -37.77
CA GLU A 671 23.10 -12.55 -37.04
C GLU A 671 23.83 -12.56 -35.68
N GLU A 672 25.06 -12.04 -35.64
CA GLU A 672 25.83 -11.91 -34.40
C GLU A 672 25.18 -10.93 -33.40
N ILE A 673 24.47 -9.90 -33.89
CA ILE A 673 23.70 -8.95 -33.08
C ILE A 673 22.33 -9.54 -32.66
N LEU A 674 21.65 -10.29 -33.54
CA LEU A 674 20.39 -10.97 -33.18
C LEU A 674 20.59 -12.12 -32.19
N LEU A 675 21.76 -12.76 -32.22
CA LEU A 675 22.20 -13.75 -31.23
C LEU A 675 22.83 -13.12 -29.98
N SER A 676 23.05 -11.80 -29.94
CA SER A 676 23.66 -11.12 -28.78
C SER A 676 22.84 -11.19 -27.48
N PRO A 677 21.50 -11.32 -27.46
CA PRO A 677 20.77 -11.59 -26.22
C PRO A 677 21.06 -12.97 -25.62
N MET A 678 21.55 -13.92 -26.42
CA MET A 678 21.90 -15.28 -25.99
C MET A 678 23.39 -15.45 -25.62
N ARG A 679 24.20 -14.38 -25.65
CA ARG A 679 25.58 -14.38 -25.17
C ARG A 679 25.85 -13.20 -24.25
N ILE A 680 26.68 -13.44 -23.24
CA ILE A 680 27.09 -12.47 -22.23
C ILE A 680 27.47 -11.14 -22.90
N PRO A 681 26.79 -10.01 -22.61
CA PRO A 681 27.17 -8.74 -23.15
C PRO A 681 28.49 -8.29 -22.50
N ARG A 682 29.61 -8.47 -23.20
CA ARG A 682 30.76 -7.60 -22.97
C ARG A 682 30.28 -6.18 -23.23
N GLN A 683 30.28 -5.35 -22.18
CA GLN A 683 29.83 -3.97 -22.25
C GLN A 683 30.64 -3.17 -23.28
N ARG A 684 30.17 -3.16 -24.53
CA ARG A 684 30.36 -2.00 -25.40
C ARG A 684 29.27 -1.01 -25.03
N LYS A 685 29.69 0.15 -24.55
CA LYS A 685 28.83 1.31 -24.29
C LYS A 685 27.87 1.45 -25.49
N PRO A 686 26.54 1.60 -25.29
CA PRO A 686 25.65 1.86 -26.42
C PRO A 686 26.17 3.11 -27.13
N THR A 687 26.42 3.01 -28.43
CA THR A 687 26.75 4.16 -29.27
C THR A 687 25.49 5.00 -29.39
N GLY A 688 25.27 5.86 -28.39
CA GLY A 688 24.19 6.83 -28.37
C GLY A 688 24.31 7.68 -29.62
N PHE A 689 23.35 7.50 -30.54
CA PHE A 689 23.22 8.39 -31.68
C PHE A 689 22.74 9.73 -31.13
N THR A 690 23.66 10.65 -30.93
CA THR A 690 23.33 12.06 -30.76
C THR A 690 22.61 12.49 -32.02
N TRP A 691 21.30 12.72 -31.92
CA TRP A 691 20.62 13.63 -32.85
C TRP A 691 21.43 14.92 -32.86
N PRO A 692 21.77 15.49 -34.04
CA PRO A 692 22.43 16.77 -34.09
C PRO A 692 21.52 17.79 -33.39
N GLN A 693 21.99 18.34 -32.26
CA GLN A 693 21.37 19.50 -31.62
C GLN A 693 21.69 20.75 -32.43
N ASP A 694 21.17 20.80 -33.66
CA ASP A 694 21.06 22.04 -34.42
C ASP A 694 20.02 22.92 -33.71
N GLY A 695 20.50 23.74 -32.79
CA GLY A 695 19.76 24.80 -32.11
C GLY A 695 18.44 24.36 -31.50
N CYS A 696 18.49 23.61 -30.39
CA CYS A 696 17.29 23.15 -29.68
C CYS A 696 16.32 24.31 -29.41
N PRO A 697 15.15 24.39 -30.09
CA PRO A 697 14.13 25.38 -29.71
C PRO A 697 13.64 25.02 -28.31
N LYS A 698 13.26 26.02 -27.50
CA LYS A 698 12.58 25.75 -26.23
C LYS A 698 11.37 24.86 -26.52
N PHE A 699 11.37 23.64 -25.99
CA PHE A 699 10.24 22.73 -26.10
C PHE A 699 9.03 23.38 -25.42
N ASP A 700 7.92 23.54 -26.14
CA ASP A 700 6.66 24.06 -25.60
C ASP A 700 5.79 22.86 -25.16
N PRO A 701 5.53 22.70 -23.84
CA PRO A 701 4.65 21.65 -23.31
C PRO A 701 3.26 21.59 -23.95
N THR A 702 2.75 22.73 -24.43
CA THR A 702 1.41 22.81 -25.04
C THR A 702 1.32 22.21 -26.45
N THR A 703 2.44 21.72 -27.00
CA THR A 703 2.46 20.88 -28.20
C THR A 703 1.88 19.47 -27.96
N LEU A 704 1.88 18.98 -26.72
CA LEU A 704 1.32 17.69 -26.34
C LEU A 704 -0.12 17.84 -25.80
N PRO A 705 -1.05 16.94 -26.14
CA PRO A 705 -2.38 16.95 -25.54
C PRO A 705 -2.28 16.68 -24.02
N PRO A 706 -3.00 17.44 -23.18
CA PRO A 706 -2.91 17.29 -21.74
C PRO A 706 -3.53 15.98 -21.24
N ASP A 707 -2.99 15.48 -20.14
CA ASP A 707 -3.66 14.48 -19.30
C ASP A 707 -4.87 15.15 -18.61
N LYS A 708 -5.98 14.43 -18.49
CA LYS A 708 -7.23 14.97 -17.96
C LYS A 708 -7.56 14.36 -16.61
N VAL A 709 -7.79 15.21 -15.61
CA VAL A 709 -8.23 14.78 -14.28
C VAL A 709 -9.54 15.48 -13.97
N SER A 710 -10.61 14.71 -13.74
CA SER A 710 -11.88 15.22 -13.24
C SER A 710 -12.15 14.66 -11.84
N LEU A 711 -12.23 15.54 -10.84
CA LEU A 711 -12.58 15.23 -9.46
C LEU A 711 -13.98 15.76 -9.15
N GLU A 712 -14.86 14.89 -8.68
CA GLU A 712 -16.21 15.23 -8.23
C GLU A 712 -16.36 14.79 -6.76
N LEU A 713 -16.60 15.74 -5.86
CA LEU A 713 -16.81 15.53 -4.42
C LEU A 713 -18.24 15.92 -4.05
N GLU A 714 -19.03 14.94 -3.60
CA GLU A 714 -20.39 15.15 -3.09
C GLU A 714 -20.44 14.92 -1.58
N ILE A 715 -20.97 15.91 -0.84
CA ILE A 715 -21.11 15.88 0.62
C ILE A 715 -22.59 16.05 0.98
N GLY A 716 -23.12 15.08 1.72
CA GLY A 716 -24.50 15.11 2.22
C GLY A 716 -24.75 16.15 3.34
N PRO A 717 -25.97 16.16 3.91
CA PRO A 717 -26.36 17.07 4.99
C PRO A 717 -25.39 17.04 6.17
N SER A 718 -24.62 18.10 6.40
CA SER A 718 -23.50 18.08 7.35
C SER A 718 -23.59 19.17 8.43
N VAL A 719 -22.95 18.91 9.57
CA VAL A 719 -22.91 19.82 10.73
C VAL A 719 -21.47 20.23 11.02
N MET A 720 -21.15 21.51 10.84
CA MET A 720 -19.80 22.06 11.00
C MET A 720 -19.71 22.96 12.23
N TYR A 721 -18.61 22.87 12.97
CA TYR A 721 -18.28 23.73 14.10
C TYR A 721 -17.15 24.67 13.67
N LEU A 722 -17.44 25.97 13.62
CA LEU A 722 -16.52 26.97 13.10
C LEU A 722 -15.47 27.34 14.16
N TYR A 723 -14.44 26.50 14.26
CA TYR A 723 -13.18 26.82 14.93
C TYR A 723 -12.21 27.45 13.92
N GLY A 724 -11.51 28.53 14.30
CA GLY A 724 -10.55 29.17 13.40
C GLY A 724 -9.27 28.35 13.21
N SER A 725 -8.82 27.68 14.27
CA SER A 725 -7.65 26.80 14.23
C SER A 725 -7.85 25.61 13.28
N TRP A 726 -9.08 25.12 13.13
CA TRP A 726 -9.44 24.11 12.13
C TRP A 726 -9.15 24.63 10.70
N LEU A 727 -9.64 25.82 10.36
CA LEU A 727 -9.43 26.42 9.04
C LEU A 727 -7.95 26.75 8.75
N ARG A 728 -7.20 27.18 9.77
CA ARG A 728 -5.74 27.38 9.68
C ARG A 728 -5.01 26.07 9.37
N ASN A 729 -5.23 25.03 10.17
CA ASN A 729 -4.59 23.72 9.95
C ASN A 729 -4.97 23.11 8.58
N PHE A 730 -6.23 23.27 8.16
CA PHE A 730 -6.66 22.81 6.83
C PHE A 730 -5.94 23.55 5.69
N TYR A 731 -5.67 24.85 5.84
CA TYR A 731 -4.84 25.60 4.88
C TYR A 731 -3.41 25.05 4.82
N HIS A 732 -2.75 24.80 5.95
CA HIS A 732 -1.39 24.23 5.97
C HIS A 732 -1.35 22.81 5.39
N LEU A 733 -2.32 21.96 5.73
CA LEU A 733 -2.47 20.63 5.11
C LEU A 733 -2.61 20.73 3.58
N LYS A 734 -3.36 21.71 3.08
CA LYS A 734 -3.49 21.98 1.63
C LYS A 734 -2.14 22.41 1.02
N GLU A 735 -1.34 23.23 1.68
CA GLU A 735 -0.02 23.62 1.16
C GLU A 735 0.99 22.46 1.21
N SER A 736 0.99 21.65 2.27
CA SER A 736 1.87 20.47 2.40
C SER A 736 1.57 19.34 1.40
N ILE A 737 0.36 19.27 0.84
CA ILE A 737 -0.04 18.24 -0.14
C ILE A 737 -0.08 18.78 -1.58
N PHE A 738 -0.52 20.02 -1.78
CA PHE A 738 -0.80 20.59 -3.12
C PHE A 738 -0.10 21.94 -3.38
N GLY A 739 0.66 22.47 -2.43
CA GLY A 739 1.35 23.75 -2.51
C GLY A 739 2.86 23.61 -2.68
N GLU A 740 3.59 24.63 -2.23
CA GLU A 740 5.05 24.72 -2.34
C GLU A 740 5.78 23.87 -1.27
N ASP A 741 5.17 23.67 -0.10
CA ASP A 741 5.76 23.01 1.08
C ASP A 741 5.68 21.46 1.03
N GLN A 742 5.77 20.84 -0.14
CA GLN A 742 5.63 19.37 -0.30
C GLN A 742 6.74 18.54 0.38
N GLN A 743 7.95 19.08 0.46
CA GLN A 743 9.08 18.43 1.14
C GLN A 743 9.10 18.81 2.62
N PHE A 744 8.81 17.85 3.48
CA PHE A 744 8.82 18.07 4.92
C PHE A 744 10.23 18.26 5.48
N THR A 745 10.34 18.95 6.61
CA THR A 745 11.61 19.17 7.33
C THR A 745 11.48 18.65 8.76
N ASP A 746 12.43 17.83 9.22
CA ASP A 746 12.44 17.33 10.60
C ASP A 746 12.79 18.45 11.58
N MET A 747 11.96 18.65 12.61
CA MET A 747 12.20 19.65 13.66
C MET A 747 13.51 19.42 14.44
N ASN A 748 13.98 18.17 14.51
CA ASN A 748 15.25 17.83 15.18
C ASN A 748 16.49 18.03 14.27
N SER A 749 16.31 18.36 13.00
CA SER A 749 17.44 18.56 12.08
C SER A 749 18.21 19.84 12.42
N THR A 750 19.49 19.69 12.77
CA THR A 750 20.38 20.84 13.03
C THR A 750 20.77 21.51 11.71
N THR A 751 19.86 22.31 11.15
CA THR A 751 20.10 23.15 9.97
C THR A 751 21.13 24.23 10.29
N THR A 752 22.40 23.98 9.96
CA THR A 752 23.39 25.07 9.99
C THR A 752 23.16 25.99 8.79
N PRO A 753 23.45 27.31 8.89
CA PRO A 753 23.31 28.21 7.74
C PRO A 753 24.18 27.85 6.52
N ARG A 754 25.20 27.00 6.70
CA ARG A 754 26.00 26.43 5.60
C ARG A 754 25.26 25.33 4.86
N ASP A 755 24.50 24.51 5.60
CA ASP A 755 23.67 23.48 5.01
C ASP A 755 22.54 24.09 4.18
N ASN A 756 22.10 25.33 4.43
CA ASN A 756 21.15 25.99 3.53
C ASN A 756 21.74 26.37 2.15
N LEU A 757 23.06 26.59 2.01
CA LEU A 757 23.66 26.70 0.67
C LEU A 757 23.82 25.32 0.00
N ASN A 758 24.25 24.32 0.78
CA ASN A 758 24.43 22.96 0.28
C ASN A 758 23.09 22.26 -0.01
N ALA A 759 22.03 22.58 0.72
CA ALA A 759 20.66 22.10 0.53
C ALA A 759 19.89 22.93 -0.49
N ALA A 760 20.20 24.22 -0.68
CA ALA A 760 19.78 24.91 -1.90
C ALA A 760 20.39 24.22 -3.14
N THR A 761 21.67 23.85 -3.08
CA THR A 761 22.34 23.08 -4.15
C THR A 761 21.97 21.59 -4.19
N ALA A 762 21.42 20.97 -3.13
CA ALA A 762 21.01 19.56 -3.11
C ALA A 762 19.50 19.35 -3.36
N ALA A 763 18.64 20.29 -2.96
CA ALA A 763 17.26 20.40 -3.44
C ALA A 763 17.26 20.80 -4.92
N THR A 764 18.21 21.64 -5.35
CA THR A 764 18.51 21.77 -6.78
C THR A 764 19.33 20.61 -7.35
N ALA A 765 20.05 19.75 -6.61
CA ALA A 765 20.67 18.55 -7.24
C ALA A 765 19.66 17.41 -7.48
N THR A 766 18.65 17.30 -6.61
CA THR A 766 17.54 16.35 -6.80
C THR A 766 16.61 16.74 -7.95
N THR A 767 16.65 18.00 -8.43
CA THR A 767 15.96 18.48 -9.64
C THR A 767 16.90 18.75 -10.84
N ASN A 768 18.11 19.26 -10.62
CA ASN A 768 19.16 19.57 -11.63
C ASN A 768 20.19 18.44 -11.81
N THR A 769 19.75 17.19 -12.00
CA THR A 769 20.54 16.26 -12.83
C THR A 769 20.31 16.52 -14.33
N LYS A 770 20.49 17.80 -14.75
CA LYS A 770 20.62 18.24 -16.15
C LYS A 770 21.17 19.67 -16.26
N GLN A 771 22.42 19.76 -16.75
CA GLN A 771 23.04 20.91 -17.44
C GLN A 771 23.29 22.23 -16.68
N THR A 772 24.55 22.41 -16.25
CA THR A 772 25.40 23.57 -16.62
C THR A 772 26.86 23.12 -16.41
N SER A 773 27.80 23.32 -17.32
CA SER A 773 28.35 24.62 -17.71
C SER A 773 28.97 24.64 -19.13
N VAL A 774 29.03 25.83 -19.72
CA VAL A 774 29.91 26.18 -20.85
C VAL A 774 30.51 27.56 -20.54
N ALA A 775 31.79 27.76 -20.89
CA ALA A 775 32.63 28.92 -20.54
C ALA A 775 32.94 29.04 -19.03
N THR A 776 34.18 28.81 -18.60
CA THR A 776 35.32 29.71 -18.88
C THR A 776 36.61 28.91 -19.03
N ALA A 777 37.53 29.36 -19.88
CA ALA A 777 38.80 28.69 -20.15
C ALA A 777 39.94 29.19 -19.24
N GLY A 778 40.85 28.29 -18.86
CA GLY A 778 42.22 28.64 -18.48
C GLY A 778 42.75 28.05 -17.17
N LEU A 779 43.86 27.32 -17.31
CA LEU A 779 44.87 26.91 -16.31
C LEU A 779 44.74 25.50 -15.71
N ASP A 780 45.76 24.71 -16.03
CA ASP A 780 46.03 23.34 -15.58
C ASP A 780 46.54 23.29 -14.12
N LEU A 781 46.32 22.16 -13.44
CA LEU A 781 47.34 21.43 -12.65
C LEU A 781 46.78 20.14 -12.00
N ASP A 782 47.33 19.00 -12.43
CA ASP A 782 47.61 17.73 -11.72
C ASP A 782 46.53 17.00 -10.90
N ALA A 783 45.85 16.09 -11.61
CA ALA A 783 45.84 14.63 -11.36
C ALA A 783 45.92 14.06 -9.93
N SER A 784 44.79 13.50 -9.47
CA SER A 784 44.75 12.19 -8.80
C SER A 784 43.55 11.38 -9.30
N CYS A 785 43.72 10.06 -9.40
CA CYS A 785 42.78 9.15 -10.06
C CYS A 785 41.72 8.58 -9.10
N ASP A 786 40.45 8.79 -9.42
CA ASP A 786 39.33 7.89 -9.12
C ASP A 786 38.32 8.07 -10.28
N ASP A 787 38.14 7.02 -11.09
CA ASP A 787 37.48 7.09 -12.40
C ASP A 787 36.34 6.07 -12.47
N ASP A 788 35.12 6.48 -12.10
CA ASP A 788 33.88 5.76 -12.44
C ASP A 788 32.57 6.59 -12.36
N ASP A 789 32.63 7.90 -12.07
CA ASP A 789 31.45 8.80 -12.07
C ASP A 789 31.24 9.52 -13.41
N VAL A 790 31.12 8.74 -14.49
CA VAL A 790 30.73 9.27 -15.80
C VAL A 790 29.24 9.59 -15.81
N SER A 791 28.92 10.84 -15.47
CA SER A 791 27.56 11.39 -15.50
C SER A 791 26.89 11.20 -16.88
N VAL A 792 26.08 10.15 -16.99
CA VAL A 792 25.17 9.95 -18.12
C VAL A 792 24.15 11.08 -18.10
N LYS A 793 24.32 12.08 -18.97
CA LYS A 793 23.31 13.12 -19.21
C LYS A 793 22.00 12.42 -19.59
N LYS A 794 21.05 12.36 -18.65
CA LYS A 794 19.68 11.84 -18.87
C LYS A 794 19.15 12.43 -20.18
N GLU A 795 18.74 11.58 -21.11
CA GLU A 795 18.14 12.02 -22.38
C GLU A 795 16.90 12.90 -22.09
N PHE A 796 16.62 13.86 -22.97
CA PHE A 796 15.45 14.71 -22.84
C PHE A 796 14.24 13.97 -23.41
N ASP A 797 13.30 13.58 -22.54
CA ASP A 797 12.04 12.95 -22.93
C ASP A 797 10.91 13.99 -22.85
N PRO A 798 10.38 14.49 -24.00
CA PRO A 798 9.32 15.50 -24.00
C PRO A 798 8.05 15.05 -23.28
N ARG A 799 7.82 13.73 -23.16
CA ARG A 799 6.59 13.16 -22.60
C ARG A 799 6.45 13.40 -21.10
N VAL A 800 7.56 13.58 -20.38
CA VAL A 800 7.60 13.88 -18.93
C VAL A 800 6.94 15.23 -18.62
N TYR A 801 7.07 16.19 -19.53
CA TYR A 801 6.58 17.56 -19.36
C TYR A 801 5.17 17.75 -19.94
N ARG A 802 4.36 16.69 -20.01
CA ARG A 802 2.99 16.78 -20.51
C ARG A 802 2.11 17.60 -19.54
N PRO A 803 1.35 18.60 -20.03
CA PRO A 803 0.48 19.40 -19.16
C PRO A 803 -0.71 18.59 -18.61
N LEU A 804 -1.26 19.05 -17.49
CA LEU A 804 -2.50 18.55 -16.89
C LEU A 804 -3.65 19.55 -17.13
N ASP A 805 -4.84 19.04 -17.48
CA ASP A 805 -6.12 19.76 -17.49
C ASP A 805 -6.99 19.18 -16.36
N VAL A 806 -7.09 19.92 -15.26
CA VAL A 806 -7.71 19.48 -14.01
C VAL A 806 -9.03 20.21 -13.79
N VAL A 807 -10.12 19.45 -13.68
CA VAL A 807 -11.45 19.93 -13.33
C VAL A 807 -11.79 19.41 -11.93
N VAL A 808 -12.18 20.30 -11.02
CA VAL A 808 -12.64 19.98 -9.68
C VAL A 808 -14.06 20.51 -9.52
N SER A 809 -14.98 19.66 -9.07
CA SER A 809 -16.35 20.00 -8.71
C SER A 809 -16.61 19.52 -7.27
N ILE A 810 -17.08 20.42 -6.41
CA ILE A 810 -17.44 20.13 -5.02
C ILE A 810 -18.87 20.60 -4.80
N THR A 811 -19.77 19.68 -4.44
CA THR A 811 -21.16 19.98 -4.11
C THR A 811 -21.49 19.51 -2.70
N MET A 812 -22.03 20.41 -1.88
CA MET A 812 -22.41 20.11 -0.51
C MET A 812 -23.85 20.53 -0.26
N HIS A 813 -24.60 19.70 0.45
CA HIS A 813 -26.03 19.87 0.70
C HIS A 813 -26.31 20.17 2.18
N ASP A 814 -27.33 20.98 2.44
CA ASP A 814 -27.91 21.25 3.77
C ASP A 814 -26.87 21.43 4.89
N ILE A 815 -25.92 22.36 4.72
CA ILE A 815 -24.88 22.63 5.72
C ILE A 815 -25.49 23.40 6.89
N GLN A 816 -25.24 22.90 8.10
CA GLN A 816 -25.52 23.59 9.36
C GLN A 816 -24.20 23.93 10.06
N ALA A 817 -23.79 25.20 9.99
CA ALA A 817 -22.55 25.67 10.60
C ALA A 817 -22.82 26.44 11.91
N HIS A 818 -22.18 26.04 13.00
CA HIS A 818 -22.25 26.69 14.30
C HIS A 818 -21.07 27.64 14.50
N LEU A 819 -21.36 28.91 14.81
CA LEU A 819 -20.35 29.92 15.09
C LEU A 819 -19.93 29.84 16.56
N MET A 820 -18.74 29.33 16.83
CA MET A 820 -18.34 28.88 18.16
C MET A 820 -17.99 30.06 19.10
N LYS A 821 -18.71 30.14 20.22
CA LYS A 821 -18.45 31.09 21.32
C LYS A 821 -18.49 30.37 22.66
N ASN A 822 -17.71 30.84 23.62
CA ASN A 822 -17.81 30.42 25.01
C ASN A 822 -19.17 30.87 25.58
N CYS A 823 -19.95 29.98 26.19
CA CYS A 823 -21.27 30.28 26.75
C CYS A 823 -21.30 30.00 28.27
N THR A 824 -21.55 31.03 29.07
CA THR A 824 -21.95 30.85 30.47
C THR A 824 -23.35 30.21 30.57
N ASP A 825 -23.76 29.72 31.74
CA ASP A 825 -25.09 29.10 31.93
C ASP A 825 -26.26 30.00 31.49
N ASN A 826 -26.12 31.32 31.66
CA ASN A 826 -27.12 32.31 31.28
C ASN A 826 -27.15 32.60 29.78
N ASP A 827 -26.05 32.39 29.05
CA ASP A 827 -25.95 32.73 27.63
C ASP A 827 -26.87 31.87 26.73
N PRO A 828 -27.39 32.46 25.63
CA PRO A 828 -28.06 31.74 24.57
C PRO A 828 -27.08 30.88 23.76
N ALA A 829 -27.63 29.99 22.92
CA ALA A 829 -26.86 29.10 22.06
C ALA A 829 -25.96 29.88 21.05
N CYS A 830 -24.94 29.18 20.54
CA CYS A 830 -24.09 29.64 19.45
C CYS A 830 -24.93 30.00 18.21
N PRO A 831 -24.68 31.13 17.53
CA PRO A 831 -25.35 31.46 16.28
C PRO A 831 -25.19 30.35 15.23
N VAL A 832 -26.25 30.09 14.46
CA VAL A 832 -26.32 28.98 13.49
C VAL A 832 -26.47 29.56 12.09
N ILE A 833 -25.60 29.17 11.16
CA ILE A 833 -25.68 29.49 9.73
C ILE A 833 -26.20 28.24 9.01
N LEU A 834 -27.31 28.40 8.29
CA LEU A 834 -27.91 27.37 7.44
C LEU A 834 -27.68 27.71 5.97
N ILE A 835 -27.19 26.75 5.18
CA ILE A 835 -26.90 26.88 3.75
C ILE A 835 -27.49 25.65 3.04
N GLU A 836 -28.42 25.84 2.11
CA GLU A 836 -29.09 24.73 1.39
C GLU A 836 -28.13 23.99 0.44
N ARG A 837 -27.29 24.75 -0.25
CA ARG A 837 -26.29 24.25 -1.21
C ARG A 837 -25.04 25.12 -1.27
N PHE A 838 -23.89 24.46 -1.26
CA PHE A 838 -22.59 25.01 -1.66
C PHE A 838 -22.16 24.30 -2.95
N GLY A 839 -21.66 25.06 -3.91
CA GLY A 839 -21.04 24.54 -5.13
C GLY A 839 -19.71 25.25 -5.37
N PHE A 840 -18.65 24.51 -5.62
CA PHE A 840 -17.36 25.03 -6.05
C PHE A 840 -16.91 24.28 -7.30
N GLU A 841 -16.57 25.02 -8.34
CA GLU A 841 -16.02 24.51 -9.59
C GLU A 841 -14.67 25.19 -9.84
N MET A 842 -13.65 24.42 -10.23
CA MET A 842 -12.35 24.92 -10.64
C MET A 842 -11.89 24.18 -11.89
N LYS A 843 -11.33 24.92 -12.84
CA LYS A 843 -10.63 24.39 -14.01
C LYS A 843 -9.22 24.97 -14.05
N LYS A 844 -8.20 24.12 -13.85
CA LYS A 844 -6.76 24.45 -13.97
C LYS A 844 -6.21 23.83 -15.24
N GLY A 845 -5.76 24.66 -16.17
CA GLY A 845 -4.95 24.27 -17.32
C GLY A 845 -3.56 24.92 -17.27
N TYR A 846 -2.74 24.70 -18.30
CA TYR A 846 -1.34 25.14 -18.32
C TYR A 846 -1.13 26.68 -18.26
N LYS A 847 -2.06 27.48 -18.82
CA LYS A 847 -1.92 28.95 -18.90
C LYS A 847 -2.89 29.74 -18.02
N GLU A 848 -3.92 29.09 -17.48
CA GLU A 848 -4.93 29.73 -16.65
C GLU A 848 -5.57 28.77 -15.65
N THR A 849 -6.05 29.31 -14.54
CA THR A 849 -6.99 28.62 -13.64
C THR A 849 -8.21 29.51 -13.42
N GLN A 850 -9.37 28.97 -13.72
CA GLN A 850 -10.67 29.62 -13.50
C GLN A 850 -11.35 28.92 -12.33
N LEU A 851 -11.85 29.67 -11.36
CA LEU A 851 -12.64 29.12 -10.26
C LEU A 851 -13.95 29.88 -10.07
N GLN A 852 -14.96 29.16 -9.62
CA GLN A 852 -16.30 29.68 -9.33
C GLN A 852 -16.85 29.00 -8.07
N LEU A 853 -17.17 29.79 -7.06
CA LEU A 853 -17.89 29.36 -5.85
C LEU A 853 -19.28 29.98 -5.87
N LEU A 854 -20.28 29.16 -5.56
CA LEU A 854 -21.70 29.50 -5.47
C LEU A 854 -22.25 29.04 -4.12
N LEU A 855 -22.72 30.00 -3.34
CA LEU A 855 -23.51 29.76 -2.14
C LEU A 855 -24.98 30.05 -2.46
N SER A 856 -25.84 29.07 -2.14
CA SER A 856 -27.28 29.29 -1.97
C SER A 856 -27.57 30.39 -0.91
N PRO A 857 -28.82 30.84 -0.73
CA PRO A 857 -29.14 31.77 0.33
C PRO A 857 -28.69 31.25 1.71
N ALA A 858 -27.89 32.04 2.42
CA ALA A 858 -27.40 31.68 3.74
C ALA A 858 -28.22 32.39 4.82
N ILE A 859 -28.75 31.62 5.77
CA ILE A 859 -29.62 32.12 6.85
C ILE A 859 -28.90 31.96 8.18
N LEU A 860 -28.55 33.08 8.81
CA LEU A 860 -28.06 33.13 10.18
C LEU A 860 -29.25 33.24 11.15
N ILE A 861 -29.33 32.33 12.10
CA ILE A 861 -30.28 32.32 13.21
C ILE A 861 -29.49 32.54 14.51
N THR A 862 -30.01 33.43 15.37
CA THR A 862 -29.43 33.70 16.70
C THR A 862 -30.55 33.90 17.71
N THR A 863 -30.31 33.51 18.96
CA THR A 863 -31.32 33.51 20.03
C THR A 863 -30.94 34.47 21.16
N ASP A 864 -31.95 34.98 21.86
CA ASP A 864 -31.79 35.85 23.02
C ASP A 864 -32.50 35.25 24.25
N ARG A 865 -31.87 35.37 25.42
CA ARG A 865 -32.36 34.89 26.72
C ARG A 865 -32.81 36.00 27.68
N VAL A 866 -32.98 37.25 27.22
CA VAL A 866 -33.57 38.33 28.05
C VAL A 866 -34.93 37.92 28.64
N LEU A 867 -34.93 37.72 29.96
CA LEU A 867 -36.05 37.17 30.75
C LEU A 867 -37.28 38.10 30.82
N ASN A 868 -37.07 39.43 30.75
CA ASN A 868 -38.10 40.45 31.00
C ASN A 868 -38.74 41.02 29.71
N ARG A 869 -39.00 40.19 28.68
CA ARG A 869 -39.77 40.62 27.49
C ARG A 869 -41.28 40.49 27.73
N MET A 870 -42.04 41.57 27.46
CA MET A 870 -43.51 41.52 27.51
C MET A 870 -44.06 40.55 26.45
N SER A 871 -45.29 40.04 26.65
CA SER A 871 -45.89 39.00 25.79
C SER A 871 -45.95 39.37 24.31
N LYS A 872 -46.08 40.67 23.98
CA LYS A 872 -46.06 41.21 22.61
C LYS A 872 -44.68 41.07 21.93
N ASP A 873 -43.60 41.12 22.71
CA ASP A 873 -42.23 41.24 22.23
C ASP A 873 -41.47 39.91 22.23
N LYS A 874 -42.15 38.79 22.55
CA LYS A 874 -41.58 37.43 22.49
C LYS A 874 -41.03 37.07 21.12
N HIS A 875 -41.61 37.63 20.05
CA HIS A 875 -41.17 37.41 18.67
C HIS A 875 -39.76 37.96 18.35
N LEU A 876 -39.16 38.73 19.27
CA LEU A 876 -37.78 39.22 19.19
C LEU A 876 -36.76 38.26 19.80
N GLN A 877 -37.18 37.15 20.42
CA GLN A 877 -36.27 36.14 20.98
C GLN A 877 -35.44 35.41 19.91
N GLN A 878 -35.90 35.39 18.66
CA GLN A 878 -35.17 34.85 17.50
C GLN A 878 -34.85 35.98 16.52
N GLY A 879 -33.56 36.18 16.30
CA GLY A 879 -33.00 37.05 15.27
C GLY A 879 -32.69 36.26 14.01
N HIS A 880 -32.91 36.88 12.86
CA HIS A 880 -32.65 36.27 11.56
C HIS A 880 -31.93 37.26 10.65
N MET A 881 -30.80 36.84 10.07
CA MET A 881 -30.19 37.51 8.93
C MET A 881 -30.13 36.56 7.75
N MET A 882 -30.40 37.07 6.54
CA MET A 882 -30.37 36.33 5.29
C MET A 882 -29.44 37.05 4.32
N LEU A 883 -28.48 36.32 3.77
CA LEU A 883 -27.76 36.69 2.56
C LEU A 883 -28.42 35.95 1.40
N SER A 884 -28.95 36.66 0.40
CA SER A 884 -29.71 36.03 -0.70
C SER A 884 -28.87 35.17 -1.65
N GLY A 885 -27.54 35.18 -1.51
CA GLY A 885 -26.58 34.41 -2.29
C GLY A 885 -25.20 35.06 -2.25
N LEU A 886 -24.17 34.23 -2.40
CA LEU A 886 -22.77 34.64 -2.55
C LEU A 886 -22.20 33.93 -3.78
N GLN A 887 -21.61 34.70 -4.70
CA GLN A 887 -20.81 34.15 -5.79
C GLN A 887 -19.39 34.70 -5.70
N ILE A 888 -18.39 33.84 -5.81
CA ILE A 888 -16.99 34.22 -5.96
C ILE A 888 -16.50 33.68 -7.29
N ARG A 889 -15.78 34.49 -8.06
CA ARG A 889 -15.11 34.08 -9.30
C ARG A 889 -13.64 34.48 -9.22
N GLY A 890 -12.76 33.56 -9.54
CA GLY A 890 -11.31 33.79 -9.56
C GLY A 890 -10.73 33.42 -10.92
N HIS A 891 -9.77 34.20 -11.40
CA HIS A 891 -9.02 33.92 -12.62
C HIS A 891 -7.54 34.18 -12.36
N ALA A 892 -6.77 33.09 -12.28
CA ALA A 892 -5.32 33.10 -12.27
C ALA A 892 -4.80 32.93 -13.70
N MET A 893 -3.75 33.67 -14.06
CA MET A 893 -3.05 33.54 -15.34
C MET A 893 -1.59 33.21 -15.09
N PHE A 894 -1.07 32.25 -15.87
CA PHE A 894 0.25 31.65 -15.68
C PHE A 894 1.15 31.86 -16.90
N SER A 895 2.46 31.90 -16.66
CA SER A 895 3.49 32.08 -17.67
C SER A 895 4.72 31.21 -17.37
N ASP A 896 5.25 30.56 -18.41
CA ASP A 896 6.50 29.79 -18.41
C ASP A 896 7.73 30.63 -18.77
N CYS A 897 7.52 31.89 -19.18
CA CYS A 897 8.59 32.81 -19.58
C CYS A 897 9.66 32.97 -18.49
N GLY A 898 10.88 32.54 -18.80
CA GLY A 898 12.05 32.70 -17.93
C GLY A 898 12.28 31.57 -16.93
N ARG A 899 11.42 30.55 -16.89
CA ARG A 899 11.57 29.35 -16.04
C ARG A 899 12.16 28.16 -16.80
N SER A 900 12.66 27.16 -16.06
CA SER A 900 13.01 25.85 -16.62
C SER A 900 11.77 24.95 -16.77
N LEU A 901 11.89 23.88 -17.55
CA LEU A 901 10.78 22.93 -17.76
C LEU A 901 10.43 22.11 -16.50
N ASP A 902 11.37 21.99 -15.57
CA ASP A 902 11.20 21.28 -14.30
C ASP A 902 10.56 22.16 -13.21
N GLN A 903 10.32 23.45 -13.48
CA GLN A 903 9.68 24.41 -12.56
C GLN A 903 8.21 24.62 -12.90
N GLU A 904 7.38 24.89 -11.88
CA GLU A 904 5.99 25.29 -12.10
C GLU A 904 5.88 26.64 -12.82
N THR A 905 4.82 26.82 -13.61
CA THR A 905 4.51 28.08 -14.30
C THR A 905 4.21 29.21 -13.30
N LEU A 906 4.77 30.41 -13.53
CA LEU A 906 4.60 31.57 -12.66
C LEU A 906 3.19 32.17 -12.78
N GLU A 907 2.47 32.33 -11.66
CA GLU A 907 1.22 33.09 -11.62
C GLU A 907 1.49 34.60 -11.64
N TYR A 908 1.33 35.23 -12.82
CA TYR A 908 1.63 36.66 -12.99
C TYR A 908 0.42 37.57 -12.75
N ALA A 909 -0.81 37.04 -12.78
CA ALA A 909 -2.03 37.81 -12.57
C ALA A 909 -3.13 37.03 -11.85
N TRP A 910 -3.77 37.67 -10.88
CA TRP A 910 -4.92 37.20 -10.10
C TRP A 910 -6.06 38.21 -10.17
N GLN A 911 -7.21 37.78 -10.68
CA GLN A 911 -8.45 38.55 -10.68
C GLN A 911 -9.50 37.85 -9.81
N LEU A 912 -10.07 38.58 -8.85
CA LEU A 912 -11.07 38.07 -7.91
C LEU A 912 -12.33 38.95 -7.96
N GLU A 913 -13.48 38.36 -8.23
CA GLU A 913 -14.78 39.02 -8.16
C GLU A 913 -15.66 38.34 -7.11
N ILE A 914 -16.09 39.11 -6.10
CA ILE A 914 -16.98 38.67 -5.02
C ILE A 914 -18.31 39.41 -5.20
N GLN A 915 -19.37 38.68 -5.50
CA GLN A 915 -20.74 39.19 -5.64
C GLN A 915 -21.59 38.69 -4.47
N LEU A 916 -22.01 39.62 -3.61
CA LEU A 916 -22.97 39.40 -2.53
C LEU A 916 -24.34 39.97 -2.97
N GLY A 917 -25.38 39.15 -2.83
CA GLY A 917 -26.75 39.60 -3.07
C GLY A 917 -27.26 40.56 -1.99
N LYS A 918 -28.58 40.57 -1.76
CA LYS A 918 -29.16 41.34 -0.67
C LYS A 918 -28.81 40.69 0.68
N LEU A 919 -28.10 41.43 1.53
CA LEU A 919 -27.98 41.12 2.95
C LEU A 919 -29.10 41.84 3.70
N SER A 920 -30.04 41.09 4.30
CA SER A 920 -31.14 41.68 5.05
C SER A 920 -31.52 40.85 6.27
N GLY A 921 -31.88 41.52 7.36
CA GLY A 921 -32.18 40.84 8.61
C GLY A 921 -32.70 41.75 9.70
N LYS A 922 -33.19 41.12 10.77
CA LYS A 922 -33.57 41.77 12.02
C LYS A 922 -32.83 41.10 13.18
N LEU A 923 -32.19 41.91 14.02
CA LEU A 923 -31.46 41.47 15.21
C LEU A 923 -31.77 42.41 16.38
N THR A 924 -31.70 41.89 17.60
CA THR A 924 -31.57 42.69 18.83
C THR A 924 -30.10 42.97 19.14
N SER A 925 -29.82 43.90 20.06
CA SER A 925 -28.45 44.24 20.48
C SER A 925 -27.73 43.06 21.14
N PRO A 926 -28.35 42.27 22.04
CA PRO A 926 -27.76 41.03 22.57
C PRO A 926 -27.47 39.98 21.47
N GLN A 927 -28.36 39.84 20.49
CA GLN A 927 -28.16 38.93 19.36
C GLN A 927 -26.97 39.33 18.50
N LEU A 928 -26.84 40.63 18.19
CA LEU A 928 -25.72 41.18 17.45
C LEU A 928 -24.40 40.99 18.21
N TYR A 929 -24.38 41.22 19.52
CA TYR A 929 -23.21 40.96 20.37
C TYR A 929 -22.72 39.51 20.23
N HIS A 930 -23.59 38.51 20.39
CA HIS A 930 -23.19 37.10 20.26
C HIS A 930 -22.71 36.71 18.86
N VAL A 931 -23.19 37.36 17.80
CA VAL A 931 -22.67 37.17 16.44
C VAL A 931 -21.28 37.78 16.29
N ILE A 932 -21.06 39.00 16.82
CA ILE A 932 -19.75 39.66 16.79
C ILE A 932 -18.73 38.85 17.58
N THR A 933 -19.04 38.44 18.83
CA THR A 933 -18.14 37.63 19.66
C THR A 933 -17.76 36.32 18.98
N GLY A 934 -18.71 35.65 18.31
CA GLY A 934 -18.43 34.41 17.57
C GLY A 934 -17.57 34.62 16.31
N LEU A 935 -17.67 35.78 15.65
CA LEU A 935 -16.80 36.15 14.53
C LEU A 935 -15.41 36.56 15.01
N GLU A 936 -15.33 37.23 16.16
CA GLU A 936 -14.07 37.62 16.81
C GLU A 936 -13.26 36.41 17.26
N THR A 937 -13.88 35.44 17.95
CA THR A 937 -13.23 34.16 18.32
C THR A 937 -12.75 33.40 17.09
N LEU A 938 -13.55 33.34 16.03
CA LEU A 938 -13.19 32.73 14.75
C LEU A 938 -11.96 33.39 14.13
N VAL A 939 -11.94 34.72 13.99
CA VAL A 939 -10.82 35.45 13.39
C VAL A 939 -9.54 35.32 14.22
N LEU A 940 -9.62 35.49 15.55
CA LEU A 940 -8.46 35.37 16.43
C LEU A 940 -7.80 33.99 16.34
N THR A 941 -8.62 32.92 16.33
CA THR A 941 -8.11 31.54 16.22
C THR A 941 -7.65 31.15 14.81
N ILE A 942 -8.04 31.87 13.75
CA ILE A 942 -7.41 31.76 12.42
C ILE A 942 -6.03 32.43 12.42
N THR A 943 -5.90 33.61 13.02
CA THR A 943 -4.67 34.42 12.90
C THR A 943 -3.52 33.99 13.81
N ASP A 944 -3.84 33.51 15.03
CA ASP A 944 -2.95 32.99 16.08
C ASP A 944 -1.43 33.21 15.81
N PRO A 945 -0.94 34.45 16.00
CA PRO A 945 0.41 34.85 15.59
C PRO A 945 1.50 34.35 16.53
N GLU A 946 1.14 33.86 17.72
CA GLU A 946 2.07 33.31 18.72
C GLU A 946 2.59 31.94 18.28
N SER A 947 1.71 31.11 17.71
CA SER A 947 2.02 29.73 17.32
C SER A 947 2.57 29.62 15.88
N ARG A 948 3.26 30.66 15.37
CA ARG A 948 3.71 30.72 13.96
C ARG A 948 5.15 30.20 13.78
N LEU A 949 5.32 29.21 12.92
CA LEU A 949 6.63 28.67 12.55
C LEU A 949 7.30 29.50 11.44
N GLN A 950 8.64 29.44 11.39
CA GLN A 950 9.41 30.05 10.29
C GLN A 950 9.61 29.04 9.16
N ALA A 951 9.47 29.48 7.91
CA ALA A 951 9.71 28.61 6.75
C ALA A 951 11.19 28.20 6.69
N PRO A 952 11.51 26.92 6.40
CA PRO A 952 12.90 26.43 6.37
C PRO A 952 13.72 27.04 5.21
N ARG A 953 13.06 27.45 4.12
CA ARG A 953 13.67 28.00 2.90
C ARG A 953 13.54 29.52 2.85
N LEU A 954 14.55 30.23 3.35
CA LEU A 954 14.65 31.69 3.26
C LEU A 954 16.02 32.10 2.68
N PRO A 955 16.09 33.09 1.78
CA PRO A 955 14.99 33.91 1.23
C PRO A 955 14.16 33.17 0.16
N PRO A 956 12.91 33.59 -0.11
CA PRO A 956 12.08 33.03 -1.18
C PRO A 956 12.71 33.24 -2.56
N GLU A 957 12.37 32.36 -3.50
CA GLU A 957 12.87 32.42 -4.87
C GLU A 957 12.39 33.67 -5.61
N CYS A 958 13.23 34.16 -6.54
CA CYS A 958 12.80 35.19 -7.47
C CYS A 958 11.83 34.61 -8.52
N HIS A 959 11.18 35.47 -9.30
CA HIS A 959 10.21 35.02 -10.31
C HIS A 959 10.78 34.02 -11.35
N HIS A 960 12.10 34.00 -11.57
CA HIS A 960 12.82 33.01 -12.38
C HIS A 960 13.03 31.62 -11.73
N GLY A 961 12.54 31.38 -10.50
CA GLY A 961 12.70 30.10 -9.79
C GLY A 961 14.14 29.85 -9.31
N VAL A 962 14.84 30.92 -8.91
CA VAL A 962 16.25 30.87 -8.45
C VAL A 962 16.37 31.72 -7.18
N PRO A 963 17.18 31.34 -6.18
CA PRO A 963 17.45 32.19 -5.03
C PRO A 963 17.91 33.60 -5.48
N PRO A 964 17.41 34.71 -4.89
CA PRO A 964 17.67 36.06 -5.40
C PRO A 964 19.16 36.45 -5.51
N LEU A 965 20.06 35.80 -4.77
CA LEU A 965 21.51 36.03 -4.86
C LEU A 965 22.22 35.25 -6.00
N GLN A 966 21.54 34.24 -6.56
CA GLN A 966 22.03 33.38 -7.64
C GLN A 966 21.38 33.70 -8.99
N CYS A 967 20.35 34.57 -9.01
CA CYS A 967 19.67 35.00 -10.22
C CYS A 967 20.60 35.90 -11.08
N PRO A 968 20.76 35.65 -12.39
CA PRO A 968 21.62 36.45 -13.27
C PRO A 968 21.13 37.89 -13.48
N GLU A 969 19.86 38.18 -13.16
CA GLU A 969 19.30 39.54 -13.22
C GLU A 969 19.47 40.33 -11.90
N SER A 970 19.98 39.71 -10.85
CA SER A 970 20.32 40.40 -9.59
C SER A 970 21.72 41.03 -9.66
N ASP A 971 21.85 42.25 -9.14
CA ASP A 971 23.14 42.92 -9.00
C ASP A 971 23.92 42.35 -7.81
N VAL A 972 25.19 41.99 -8.03
CA VAL A 972 26.09 41.46 -7.00
C VAL A 972 26.37 42.50 -5.91
N ASP A 973 26.34 43.79 -6.25
CA ASP A 973 26.43 44.91 -5.29
C ASP A 973 25.15 45.08 -4.44
N GLY A 974 24.08 44.33 -4.72
CA GLY A 974 22.83 44.35 -3.97
C GLY A 974 21.93 45.57 -4.22
N LYS A 975 22.25 46.45 -5.19
CA LYS A 975 21.44 47.62 -5.55
C LYS A 975 20.08 47.25 -6.16
N TYR A 976 20.05 46.14 -6.88
CA TYR A 976 18.86 45.52 -7.44
C TYR A 976 18.87 44.03 -7.12
N ARG A 977 17.78 43.52 -6.55
CA ARG A 977 17.55 42.09 -6.38
C ARG A 977 16.33 41.72 -7.21
N CYS A 978 16.44 40.64 -7.98
CA CYS A 978 15.33 40.11 -8.75
C CYS A 978 14.12 39.85 -7.82
N PRO A 979 12.95 40.47 -8.07
CA PRO A 979 11.81 40.37 -7.17
C PRO A 979 11.21 38.96 -7.15
N SER A 980 10.51 38.64 -6.07
CA SER A 980 9.71 37.40 -5.99
C SER A 980 8.54 37.46 -6.98
N GLY A 981 7.96 36.29 -7.29
CA GLY A 981 6.75 36.24 -8.11
C GLY A 981 5.60 37.07 -7.52
N ASP A 982 5.50 37.11 -6.20
CA ASP A 982 4.40 37.73 -5.48
C ASP A 982 4.49 39.27 -5.40
N ASP A 983 5.71 39.83 -5.52
CA ASP A 983 5.97 41.27 -5.59
C ASP A 983 5.52 41.89 -6.93
N ILE A 984 5.61 41.12 -8.03
CA ILE A 984 5.27 41.55 -9.39
C ILE A 984 3.85 41.14 -9.82
N LYS A 985 3.19 40.27 -9.04
CA LYS A 985 1.88 39.70 -9.33
C LYS A 985 0.80 40.77 -9.45
N TYR A 986 0.17 40.89 -10.62
CA TYR A 986 -0.99 41.74 -10.80
C TYR A 986 -2.17 41.20 -9.98
N ARG A 987 -2.80 42.04 -9.16
CA ARG A 987 -3.90 41.67 -8.26
C ARG A 987 -5.04 42.68 -8.44
N MET A 988 -6.22 42.19 -8.82
CA MET A 988 -7.45 42.98 -8.86
C MET A 988 -8.57 42.26 -8.10
N THR A 989 -9.10 42.90 -7.05
CA THR A 989 -10.25 42.38 -6.28
C THR A 989 -11.44 43.32 -6.43
N ARG A 990 -12.58 42.80 -6.87
CA ARG A 990 -13.86 43.52 -6.96
C ARG A 990 -14.84 42.90 -5.97
N VAL A 991 -15.48 43.73 -5.14
CA VAL A 991 -16.53 43.33 -4.20
C VAL A 991 -17.80 44.10 -4.51
N CYS A 992 -18.86 43.37 -4.81
CA CYS A 992 -20.15 43.90 -5.24
C CYS A 992 -21.22 43.45 -4.26
N ILE A 993 -21.79 44.36 -3.45
CA ILE A 993 -22.95 44.08 -2.58
C ILE A 993 -24.18 44.77 -3.16
N ASP A 994 -25.22 44.01 -3.49
CA ASP A 994 -26.40 44.57 -4.16
C ASP A 994 -27.24 45.45 -3.25
N ALA A 995 -27.49 45.02 -2.01
CA ALA A 995 -28.11 45.86 -0.99
C ALA A 995 -27.82 45.34 0.42
N ILE A 996 -27.62 46.26 1.35
CA ILE A 996 -27.63 46.04 2.80
C ILE A 996 -28.94 46.63 3.33
N ASP A 997 -29.72 45.87 4.09
CA ASP A 997 -31.02 46.26 4.65
C ASP A 997 -31.20 45.63 6.04
N LEU A 998 -30.50 46.19 7.02
CA LEU A 998 -30.39 45.66 8.38
C LEU A 998 -31.29 46.43 9.35
N TYR A 999 -32.01 45.71 10.20
CA TYR A 999 -32.86 46.26 11.26
C TYR A 999 -32.30 45.85 12.63
N LEU A 1000 -31.80 46.82 13.41
CA LEU A 1000 -31.54 46.63 14.84
C LEU A 1000 -32.82 47.00 15.60
N ILE A 1001 -33.49 46.01 16.21
CA ILE A 1001 -34.82 46.16 16.83
C ILE A 1001 -34.72 45.91 18.34
N GLU A 1002 -35.29 46.82 19.12
CA GLU A 1002 -35.51 46.66 20.55
C GLU A 1002 -36.95 46.99 20.94
N SER A 1003 -37.32 46.75 22.18
CA SER A 1003 -38.66 47.03 22.70
C SER A 1003 -39.05 48.50 22.48
N GLY A 1004 -39.92 48.74 21.50
CA GLY A 1004 -40.41 50.08 21.14
C GLY A 1004 -39.51 50.92 20.22
N THR A 1005 -38.36 50.42 19.74
CA THR A 1005 -37.51 51.14 18.78
C THR A 1005 -36.91 50.22 17.72
N ALA A 1006 -36.71 50.73 16.50
CA ALA A 1006 -36.02 50.00 15.44
C ALA A 1006 -35.15 50.95 14.59
N LEU A 1007 -33.88 50.62 14.44
CA LEU A 1007 -32.94 51.34 13.58
C LEU A 1007 -32.74 50.53 12.28
N ASN A 1008 -33.17 51.09 11.15
CA ASN A 1008 -32.91 50.52 9.83
C ASN A 1008 -31.69 51.21 9.18
N LEU A 1009 -30.71 50.40 8.79
CA LEU A 1009 -29.58 50.79 7.95
C LEU A 1009 -29.80 50.20 6.55
N TRP A 1010 -29.97 51.07 5.57
CA TRP A 1010 -30.13 50.71 4.16
C TRP A 1010 -29.05 51.33 3.29
N ALA A 1011 -28.37 50.52 2.47
CA ALA A 1011 -27.32 50.97 1.54
C ALA A 1011 -27.34 50.12 0.26
N SER A 1012 -27.36 50.74 -0.92
CA SER A 1012 -27.43 50.00 -2.19
C SER A 1012 -27.10 50.85 -3.43
N PRO A 1013 -26.42 50.29 -4.44
CA PRO A 1013 -25.46 49.18 -4.35
C PRO A 1013 -24.14 49.65 -3.73
N LEU A 1014 -23.42 48.77 -3.02
CA LEU A 1014 -22.01 49.02 -2.68
C LEU A 1014 -21.13 48.29 -3.70
N ARG A 1015 -20.22 49.03 -4.34
CA ARG A 1015 -19.22 48.47 -5.25
C ARG A 1015 -17.83 48.94 -4.83
N LEU A 1016 -16.94 48.01 -4.55
CA LEU A 1016 -15.57 48.25 -4.12
C LEU A 1016 -14.63 47.55 -5.11
N ALA A 1017 -13.54 48.20 -5.49
CA ALA A 1017 -12.51 47.60 -6.33
C ALA A 1017 -11.12 48.01 -5.82
N THR A 1018 -10.25 47.05 -5.58
CA THR A 1018 -8.83 47.26 -5.31
C THR A 1018 -8.02 46.76 -6.50
N CYS A 1019 -6.95 47.47 -6.83
CA CYS A 1019 -6.06 47.09 -7.92
C CYS A 1019 -4.65 47.60 -7.63
N ASN A 1020 -3.62 46.76 -7.83
CA ASN A 1020 -2.22 47.13 -7.64
C ASN A 1020 -1.52 47.63 -8.92
N LEU A 1021 -2.28 48.03 -9.94
CA LEU A 1021 -1.81 48.35 -11.30
C LEU A 1021 -0.49 49.14 -11.33
N HIS A 1022 0.49 48.60 -12.05
CA HIS A 1022 1.79 49.23 -12.26
C HIS A 1022 1.74 50.15 -13.49
N GLY A 1023 1.11 51.33 -13.34
CA GLY A 1023 1.07 52.36 -14.38
C GLY A 1023 2.03 53.52 -14.11
N ASN A 1024 2.58 54.13 -15.17
CA ASN A 1024 3.48 55.30 -15.07
C ASN A 1024 2.86 56.52 -14.34
N HIS A 1025 1.52 56.58 -14.27
CA HIS A 1025 0.78 57.70 -13.66
C HIS A 1025 -0.14 57.29 -12.50
N VAL A 1026 -0.38 56.00 -12.29
CA VAL A 1026 -1.33 55.48 -11.30
C VAL A 1026 -0.69 54.31 -10.57
N LYS A 1027 -0.54 54.45 -9.24
CA LYS A 1027 -0.12 53.39 -8.33
C LYS A 1027 -1.34 52.62 -7.81
N ALA A 1028 -1.09 51.56 -7.04
CA ALA A 1028 -2.12 50.79 -6.34
C ALA A 1028 -3.17 51.68 -5.65
N GLY A 1029 -4.44 51.33 -5.79
CA GLY A 1029 -5.55 52.16 -5.32
C GLY A 1029 -6.83 51.38 -5.03
N VAL A 1030 -7.71 52.03 -4.26
CA VAL A 1030 -9.04 51.53 -3.88
C VAL A 1030 -10.10 52.49 -4.44
N THR A 1031 -11.03 51.96 -5.23
CA THR A 1031 -12.19 52.68 -5.75
C THR A 1031 -13.44 52.19 -5.04
N ALA A 1032 -14.25 53.10 -4.50
CA ALA A 1032 -15.50 52.79 -3.81
C ALA A 1032 -16.65 53.60 -4.42
N VAL A 1033 -17.76 52.94 -4.72
CA VAL A 1033 -19.01 53.57 -5.18
C VAL A 1033 -20.13 53.17 -4.23
N LEU A 1034 -20.73 54.17 -3.60
CA LEU A 1034 -21.84 54.04 -2.65
C LEU A 1034 -22.83 55.18 -2.89
N PRO A 1035 -23.84 55.00 -3.77
CA PRO A 1035 -24.65 56.11 -4.29
C PRO A 1035 -25.79 56.51 -3.35
N ALA A 1036 -26.22 55.64 -2.44
CA ALA A 1036 -27.24 55.97 -1.45
C ALA A 1036 -27.06 55.17 -0.14
N VAL A 1037 -27.04 55.91 0.97
CA VAL A 1037 -27.14 55.38 2.34
C VAL A 1037 -28.33 56.05 3.01
N LYS A 1038 -29.16 55.28 3.72
CA LYS A 1038 -30.30 55.77 4.49
C LYS A 1038 -30.24 55.12 5.88
N LEU A 1039 -30.17 55.96 6.90
CA LEU A 1039 -30.37 55.56 8.29
C LEU A 1039 -31.75 56.04 8.74
N ARG A 1040 -32.57 55.14 9.29
CA ARG A 1040 -33.93 55.46 9.75
C ARG A 1040 -34.14 54.93 11.16
N GLN A 1041 -34.36 55.84 12.10
CA GLN A 1041 -34.82 55.47 13.44
C GLN A 1041 -36.35 55.51 13.48
N LEU A 1042 -36.96 54.38 13.83
CA LEU A 1042 -38.39 54.21 14.04
C LEU A 1042 -38.62 54.07 15.54
N ILE A 1043 -39.52 54.86 16.09
CA ILE A 1043 -39.85 54.86 17.53
C ILE A 1043 -41.35 54.62 17.67
N CYS A 1044 -41.72 53.62 18.47
CA CYS A 1044 -43.11 53.34 18.82
C CYS A 1044 -43.53 54.30 19.93
N ALA A 1045 -44.10 55.46 19.55
CA ALA A 1045 -44.75 56.35 20.50
C ALA A 1045 -45.93 55.60 21.16
N GLY A 1046 -45.89 55.47 22.49
CA GLY A 1046 -46.89 54.72 23.24
C GLY A 1046 -48.29 55.32 23.07
N GLN A 1047 -49.29 54.45 22.84
CA GLN A 1047 -50.70 54.81 22.93
C GLN A 1047 -50.99 55.32 24.34
N GLN A 1048 -51.37 56.60 24.47
CA GLN A 1048 -51.88 57.13 25.73
C GLN A 1048 -53.17 56.40 26.12
N GLN A 1049 -53.32 56.23 27.43
CA GLN A 1049 -54.35 55.48 28.15
C GLN A 1049 -55.78 55.66 27.58
N ALA A 1050 -56.37 54.57 27.08
CA ALA A 1050 -57.81 54.44 26.96
C ALA A 1050 -58.43 54.06 28.33
N SER A 1051 -58.32 54.96 29.32
CA SER A 1051 -58.94 54.81 30.63
C SER A 1051 -59.34 56.15 31.23
N SER A 1052 -60.25 56.87 30.57
CA SER A 1052 -60.92 58.05 31.12
C SER A 1052 -62.34 57.70 31.56
N THR A 1053 -62.50 57.40 32.85
CA THR A 1053 -63.80 57.42 33.54
C THR A 1053 -64.40 58.83 33.50
N ALA A 1054 -65.72 58.92 33.60
CA ALA A 1054 -66.46 60.17 33.38
C ALA A 1054 -66.08 61.31 34.35
N GLY A 1055 -66.01 62.54 33.83
CA GLY A 1055 -65.78 63.77 34.60
C GLY A 1055 -66.11 65.01 33.77
N VAL A 1056 -67.15 65.75 34.19
CA VAL A 1056 -67.69 66.93 33.49
C VAL A 1056 -66.72 68.12 33.52
N GLY A 1057 -66.61 68.87 32.41
CA GLY A 1057 -65.89 70.15 32.36
C GLY A 1057 -66.11 70.91 31.04
N VAL A 1058 -67.00 71.91 31.06
CA VAL A 1058 -67.35 72.75 29.90
C VAL A 1058 -66.45 74.00 29.83
N ALA A 1059 -65.84 74.28 28.66
CA ALA A 1059 -65.48 75.65 28.27
C ALA A 1059 -65.25 75.81 26.75
N ASN A 1060 -65.98 76.79 26.20
CA ASN A 1060 -65.80 77.60 24.98
C ASN A 1060 -64.33 77.89 24.56
N ASN A 1061 -63.98 78.34 23.33
CA ASN A 1061 -64.76 79.04 22.29
C ASN A 1061 -64.00 79.05 20.92
N ASN A 1062 -64.72 79.19 19.79
CA ASN A 1062 -64.34 79.90 18.52
C ASN A 1062 -63.01 79.51 17.78
N THR A 1063 -62.81 79.55 16.45
CA THR A 1063 -63.54 79.94 15.21
C THR A 1063 -62.70 79.42 14.00
N SER A 1064 -63.09 79.40 12.71
CA SER A 1064 -64.35 79.74 12.00
C SER A 1064 -64.42 79.10 10.59
N VAL A 1065 -65.58 78.53 10.24
CA VAL A 1065 -66.37 78.74 9.00
C VAL A 1065 -65.68 78.70 7.61
N GLY A 1066 -66.20 77.80 6.76
CA GLY A 1066 -66.09 77.82 5.30
C GLY A 1066 -66.14 76.41 4.67
N GLY A 1067 -67.17 75.96 3.94
CA GLY A 1067 -68.46 76.60 3.64
C GLY A 1067 -69.12 76.08 2.34
N GLY A 1068 -69.78 74.91 2.39
CA GLY A 1068 -70.70 74.41 1.33
C GLY A 1068 -70.05 73.51 0.25
N GLY A 1069 -70.78 72.62 -0.42
CA GLY A 1069 -72.20 72.24 -0.33
C GLY A 1069 -72.45 70.88 -0.99
N GLY A 1070 -73.58 70.23 -0.70
CA GLY A 1070 -73.79 68.81 -1.05
C GLY A 1070 -74.14 68.51 -2.51
N GLY A 1071 -74.05 67.22 -2.88
CA GLY A 1071 -74.45 66.72 -4.20
C GLY A 1071 -74.25 65.20 -4.31
N GLY A 1072 -75.27 64.41 -3.97
CA GLY A 1072 -75.25 62.97 -4.16
C GLY A 1072 -75.63 62.55 -5.58
N GLY A 1073 -75.03 61.47 -6.10
CA GLY A 1073 -75.36 60.90 -7.40
C GLY A 1073 -74.54 59.64 -7.67
N GLY A 1074 -75.19 58.50 -7.90
CA GLY A 1074 -74.52 57.19 -7.94
C GLY A 1074 -73.80 56.87 -9.26
N GLY A 1075 -72.76 56.02 -9.16
CA GLY A 1075 -72.01 55.48 -10.30
C GLY A 1075 -71.60 54.01 -10.08
N ARG A 1076 -71.96 53.16 -11.05
CA ARG A 1076 -71.63 51.71 -11.13
C ARG A 1076 -70.10 51.48 -11.12
N GLY A 1077 -69.54 50.34 -10.71
CA GLY A 1077 -70.11 49.10 -10.17
C GLY A 1077 -69.06 47.95 -10.18
N ARG A 1078 -69.43 46.78 -9.62
CA ARG A 1078 -68.78 45.43 -9.73
C ARG A 1078 -67.23 45.35 -9.84
N ARG A 1079 -66.59 44.84 -8.79
CA ARG A 1079 -65.39 43.98 -8.92
C ARG A 1079 -65.74 42.53 -8.55
N LYS A 1080 -65.31 41.58 -9.38
CA LYS A 1080 -65.31 40.13 -9.10
C LYS A 1080 -63.88 39.61 -9.21
N LYS A 1081 -63.63 38.54 -8.45
CA LYS A 1081 -62.39 37.74 -8.30
C LYS A 1081 -61.59 37.49 -9.59
N GLY A 1082 -60.25 37.44 -9.44
CA GLY A 1082 -59.54 36.16 -9.60
C GLY A 1082 -58.48 36.01 -10.71
N LEU A 1083 -57.43 35.26 -10.35
CA LEU A 1083 -56.40 34.57 -11.16
C LEU A 1083 -55.19 35.35 -11.75
N VAL A 1084 -54.01 34.98 -11.21
CA VAL A 1084 -52.85 34.35 -11.89
C VAL A 1084 -52.31 34.95 -13.19
N GLY A 1085 -51.00 35.23 -13.19
CA GLY A 1085 -50.16 35.32 -14.37
C GLY A 1085 -48.71 34.93 -14.04
N LEU A 1086 -48.16 33.93 -14.75
CA LEU A 1086 -46.72 33.64 -14.77
C LEU A 1086 -45.94 34.83 -15.34
N CYS A 1087 -44.66 34.97 -15.00
CA CYS A 1087 -43.73 35.80 -15.77
C CYS A 1087 -42.55 34.94 -16.26
N LEU A 1088 -42.27 35.04 -17.56
CA LEU A 1088 -41.27 34.26 -18.28
C LEU A 1088 -39.89 34.94 -18.28
N ILE A 1089 -38.85 34.12 -18.49
CA ILE A 1089 -37.46 34.53 -18.64
C ILE A 1089 -37.27 35.41 -19.89
N GLY A 1090 -36.49 36.48 -19.77
CA GLY A 1090 -36.09 37.35 -20.88
C GLY A 1090 -34.60 37.66 -20.85
N SER A 1091 -33.81 36.85 -21.55
CA SER A 1091 -32.38 37.10 -21.77
C SER A 1091 -32.15 38.24 -22.77
N ARG A 1092 -31.18 39.13 -22.50
CA ARG A 1092 -30.59 40.04 -23.50
C ARG A 1092 -29.07 40.07 -23.37
N LYS A 1093 -28.40 39.57 -24.41
CA LYS A 1093 -26.96 39.78 -24.65
C LYS A 1093 -26.69 41.23 -25.06
N GLY A 1094 -25.53 41.75 -24.68
CA GLY A 1094 -24.86 42.88 -25.36
C GLY A 1094 -23.75 42.36 -26.29
N PRO A 1095 -23.37 43.10 -27.35
CA PRO A 1095 -22.33 42.72 -28.32
C PRO A 1095 -20.90 43.09 -27.79
N PRO A 1096 -19.81 42.71 -28.50
CA PRO A 1096 -18.49 42.44 -27.90
C PRO A 1096 -17.68 43.68 -27.50
#